data_AF-A0A4S9EB36-F1
#
_entry.id   AF-A0A4S9EB36-F1
#
_cell.length_a   1.000
_cell.length_b   1.000
_cell.length_c   1.000
_cell.angle_alpha   90.00
_cell.angle_beta   90.00
_cell.angle_gamma   90.00
#
_symmetry.space_group_name_H-M   'P 1'
#
loop_
_entity.id
_entity.type
_entity.pdbx_description
1 polymer ?
#
loop_
_entity_poly.entity_id
_entity_poly.type
_entity_poly.pdbx_seq_one_letter_code
_entity_poly.pdbx_strand_id
1 'polypeptide(L)'
;MFHLIIPSFFVLYYAISSIVPSALHRLRSVKKPVTIPTKPRKAPSSDRESNEAIDDELNLYKSLFHQLHNLELHARALPQARDVLVGFLFDAVDCADQITKSNILDISAFDAEALASFIRARDDAIGHRWEEYVQRRNSGAQRELFTDREAAIEWLRQRAPVKYVDGAWLGHIHKISTPFHLRSVTKNAWQILSEELGDGDIEKNHAHVYRQLMNDIGANLPDADSIEFINKDLGLNSKPIWKAALAQIIISLFPHDFLPEILGFNLHFELLTWDTMRAIKELRELGLNDYYFRLHISIDNADSGHTAMALKIVLDYMHTIKETEGEEKAAEAWRRIQAGFLMSEMFDHPEAKKSTSYRSTGSQLTPIESEVIRIFKSKAAVSQRLHCASRVKMLGRSLADWLDPASFTQDGQIAFVDALSRATPWIQAGDSKSSRFIQQISWKGQMFGAFTHVEVEVLERWINLLTPQKPSERYWRFVGAQHNQNFSHSNYRDVFTEYPVFEKNGLLQWSSDLDDTPLEIKVDFGRPVDMDKFLPLWFAQQSLLESFVSVPFRTCNESISAIIRVLRVQYGFAAEEENVAGMDEFVRHDVTDLVDIGLHIMARAGLSRPDSLAQVMEGRNADQAETMIELSMRPLEHAQALLGMSAAFIDLHHALASDPNCKLLDDRVSRILKTTAMRERLGLRDCRERDSQDPVKDKDFRKGFVWAKLAIEGCF
;
A
#
# COMPACT_ATOMS: atom_id res chain seq x y z
N MET A 1 15.50 33.03 -10.01
CA MET A 1 14.42 32.94 -11.03
C MET A 1 14.89 32.33 -12.36
N PHE A 2 15.83 31.37 -12.34
CA PHE A 2 16.27 30.59 -13.52
C PHE A 2 16.78 29.18 -13.12
N HIS A 3 16.19 28.56 -12.10
CA HIS A 3 16.58 27.21 -11.62
C HIS A 3 15.42 26.19 -11.59
N LEU A 4 14.31 26.45 -12.28
CA LEU A 4 13.11 25.58 -12.30
C LEU A 4 12.92 24.82 -13.64
N ILE A 5 13.95 24.77 -14.51
CA ILE A 5 13.78 24.30 -15.90
C ILE A 5 14.38 22.89 -16.15
N ILE A 6 15.01 22.26 -15.15
CA ILE A 6 15.77 21.02 -15.35
C ILE A 6 14.89 19.77 -15.60
N PRO A 7 13.74 19.56 -14.92
CA PRO A 7 12.91 18.36 -15.13
C PRO A 7 12.32 18.29 -16.55
N SER A 8 11.86 19.42 -17.09
CA SER A 8 11.24 19.49 -18.42
C SER A 8 12.23 19.17 -19.56
N PHE A 9 13.52 19.47 -19.39
CA PHE A 9 14.55 19.08 -20.37
C PHE A 9 14.86 17.59 -20.35
N PHE A 10 14.69 16.92 -19.20
CA PHE A 10 14.89 15.48 -19.09
C PHE A 10 13.85 14.69 -19.90
N VAL A 11 12.58 15.09 -19.76
CA VAL A 11 11.45 14.56 -20.55
C VAL A 11 11.65 14.88 -22.04
N LEU A 12 12.06 16.11 -22.37
CA LEU A 12 12.33 16.54 -23.75
C LEU A 12 13.49 15.78 -24.40
N TYR A 13 14.58 15.52 -23.67
CA TYR A 13 15.73 14.73 -24.14
C TYR A 13 15.33 13.29 -24.47
N TYR A 14 14.48 12.67 -23.65
CA TYR A 14 13.95 11.32 -23.90
C TYR A 14 12.95 11.26 -25.06
N ALA A 15 12.09 12.28 -25.19
CA ALA A 15 11.17 12.39 -26.33
C ALA A 15 11.93 12.54 -27.65
N ILE A 16 13.00 13.34 -27.69
CA ILE A 16 13.80 13.56 -28.90
C ILE A 16 14.65 12.32 -29.24
N SER A 17 15.22 11.63 -28.24
CA SER A 17 16.05 10.43 -28.46
C SER A 17 15.27 9.16 -28.84
N SER A 18 13.94 9.17 -28.71
CA SER A 18 13.08 8.04 -29.10
C SER A 18 12.59 8.07 -30.56
N ILE A 19 12.95 9.10 -31.34
CA ILE A 19 12.49 9.29 -32.74
C ILE A 19 13.44 8.67 -33.80
N VAL A 20 14.50 7.95 -33.40
CA VAL A 20 15.45 7.33 -34.36
C VAL A 20 15.11 5.85 -34.61
N PRO A 21 14.66 5.43 -35.81
CA PRO A 21 14.39 4.02 -36.10
C PRO A 21 15.68 3.27 -36.42
N SER A 22 16.02 2.22 -35.67
CA SER A 22 17.12 1.30 -36.01
C SER A 22 16.54 0.02 -36.64
N ALA A 23 16.79 -0.13 -37.94
CA ALA A 23 16.44 -1.31 -38.72
C ALA A 23 17.58 -2.36 -38.73
N LEU A 24 17.18 -3.64 -38.82
CA LEU A 24 17.93 -4.85 -39.25
C LEU A 24 18.91 -5.52 -38.25
N HIS A 25 18.57 -6.74 -37.79
CA HIS A 25 19.10 -7.99 -38.36
C HIS A 25 18.48 -9.28 -37.78
N ARG A 26 18.30 -10.29 -38.65
CA ARG A 26 17.85 -11.67 -38.35
C ARG A 26 19.01 -12.68 -38.41
N LEU A 27 18.86 -13.76 -37.61
CA LEU A 27 19.43 -15.14 -37.73
C LEU A 27 20.92 -15.32 -37.34
N ARG A 28 21.35 -16.24 -36.44
CA ARG A 28 21.17 -17.70 -36.41
C ARG A 28 21.75 -18.29 -35.10
N SER A 29 21.14 -19.35 -34.57
CA SER A 29 21.60 -20.10 -33.40
C SER A 29 22.57 -21.22 -33.77
N VAL A 30 23.51 -21.55 -32.86
CA VAL A 30 24.25 -22.82 -32.86
C VAL A 30 24.32 -23.32 -31.42
N LYS A 31 23.65 -24.45 -31.14
CA LYS A 31 23.74 -25.19 -29.88
C LYS A 31 25.05 -25.99 -29.83
N LYS A 32 25.71 -26.01 -28.67
CA LYS A 32 26.65 -27.07 -28.27
C LYS A 32 26.33 -27.55 -26.85
N PRO A 33 26.47 -28.86 -26.57
CA PRO A 33 26.11 -29.45 -25.28
C PRO A 33 27.26 -29.29 -24.28
N VAL A 34 26.94 -29.00 -23.02
CA VAL A 34 27.93 -29.01 -21.93
C VAL A 34 27.46 -29.93 -20.80
N THR A 35 28.41 -30.76 -20.40
CA THR A 35 28.38 -31.92 -19.51
C THR A 35 28.13 -31.58 -18.05
N ILE A 36 27.45 -32.50 -17.37
CA ILE A 36 27.10 -32.47 -15.94
C ILE A 36 28.33 -32.86 -15.09
N PRO A 37 28.75 -32.06 -14.09
CA PRO A 37 29.67 -32.53 -13.06
C PRO A 37 28.93 -33.13 -11.86
N THR A 38 29.48 -34.25 -11.39
CA THR A 38 29.05 -35.08 -10.27
C THR A 38 29.06 -34.38 -8.90
N LYS A 39 28.04 -34.66 -8.08
CA LYS A 39 27.83 -34.19 -6.70
C LYS A 39 28.98 -34.59 -5.74
N PRO A 40 29.47 -33.67 -4.89
CA PRO A 40 30.15 -34.06 -3.64
C PRO A 40 29.14 -34.30 -2.51
N ARG A 41 29.56 -35.18 -1.61
CA ARG A 41 28.85 -35.81 -0.50
C ARG A 41 28.49 -34.79 0.60
N LYS A 42 27.20 -34.73 1.01
CA LYS A 42 26.69 -33.85 2.06
C LYS A 42 27.22 -34.25 3.45
N ALA A 43 27.87 -33.31 4.12
CA ALA A 43 27.89 -33.25 5.59
C ALA A 43 26.56 -32.65 6.08
N PRO A 44 26.08 -32.97 7.29
CA PRO A 44 24.81 -32.44 7.78
C PRO A 44 24.99 -30.97 8.17
N SER A 45 24.36 -30.05 7.44
CA SER A 45 24.50 -28.60 7.63
C SER A 45 23.22 -27.95 8.16
N SER A 46 23.44 -26.88 8.93
CA SER A 46 22.47 -25.89 9.41
C SER A 46 21.67 -25.17 8.31
N ASP A 47 21.95 -25.43 7.02
CA ASP A 47 21.31 -24.77 5.88
C ASP A 47 19.88 -25.28 5.61
N ARG A 48 19.49 -26.42 6.19
CA ARG A 48 18.11 -26.93 6.06
C ARG A 48 17.11 -26.04 6.79
N GLU A 49 17.40 -25.67 8.05
CA GLU A 49 16.51 -24.81 8.85
C GLU A 49 16.36 -23.42 8.21
N SER A 50 17.43 -22.84 7.64
CA SER A 50 17.37 -21.53 6.99
C SER A 50 16.62 -21.55 5.65
N ASN A 51 16.77 -22.62 4.87
CA ASN A 51 16.05 -22.76 3.60
C ASN A 51 14.58 -23.10 3.81
N GLU A 52 14.24 -23.89 4.84
CA GLU A 52 12.86 -24.16 5.24
C GLU A 52 12.15 -22.87 5.69
N ALA A 53 12.80 -22.04 6.52
CA ALA A 53 12.24 -20.75 6.95
C ALA A 53 12.03 -19.74 5.80
N ILE A 54 12.94 -19.71 4.81
CA ILE A 54 12.80 -18.85 3.62
C ILE A 54 11.64 -19.32 2.74
N ASP A 55 11.48 -20.64 2.57
CA ASP A 55 10.38 -21.22 1.80
C ASP A 55 9.03 -20.97 2.49
N ASP A 56 8.97 -20.99 3.81
CA ASP A 56 7.76 -20.70 4.59
C ASP A 56 7.28 -19.25 4.44
N GLU A 57 8.18 -18.26 4.55
CA GLU A 57 7.84 -16.84 4.34
C GLU A 57 7.37 -16.56 2.91
N LEU A 58 8.04 -17.12 1.91
CA LEU A 58 7.63 -16.97 0.51
C LEU A 58 6.24 -17.57 0.26
N ASN A 59 5.96 -18.76 0.82
CA ASN A 59 4.64 -19.38 0.72
C ASN A 59 3.56 -18.55 1.43
N LEU A 60 3.88 -17.97 2.60
CA LEU A 60 3.00 -17.05 3.30
C LEU A 60 2.65 -15.83 2.43
N TYR A 61 3.65 -15.17 1.83
CA TYR A 61 3.42 -13.98 1.01
C TYR A 61 2.58 -14.29 -0.23
N LYS A 62 2.87 -15.40 -0.91
CA LYS A 62 2.07 -15.89 -2.03
C LYS A 62 0.63 -16.19 -1.62
N SER A 63 0.42 -16.88 -0.51
CA SER A 63 -0.92 -17.19 0.00
C SER A 63 -1.71 -15.93 0.32
N LEU A 64 -1.11 -14.99 1.05
CA LEU A 64 -1.76 -13.71 1.38
C LEU A 64 -2.02 -12.88 0.13
N PHE A 65 -1.11 -12.83 -0.84
CA PHE A 65 -1.31 -12.13 -2.11
C PHE A 65 -2.60 -12.61 -2.80
N HIS A 66 -2.79 -13.92 -2.96
CA HIS A 66 -4.01 -14.48 -3.55
C HIS A 66 -5.25 -14.17 -2.71
N GLN A 67 -5.17 -14.35 -1.38
CA GLN A 67 -6.29 -14.10 -0.48
C GLN A 67 -6.74 -12.63 -0.52
N LEU A 68 -5.79 -11.69 -0.61
CA LEU A 68 -6.09 -10.27 -0.64
C LEU A 68 -6.64 -9.78 -1.99
N HIS A 69 -6.30 -10.45 -3.09
CA HIS A 69 -6.99 -10.23 -4.38
C HIS A 69 -8.43 -10.75 -4.36
N ASN A 70 -8.77 -11.61 -3.40
CA ASN A 70 -10.05 -12.32 -3.28
C ASN A 70 -10.66 -12.13 -1.87
N LEU A 71 -10.58 -10.90 -1.33
CA LEU A 71 -10.97 -10.59 0.06
C LEU A 71 -12.40 -11.00 0.42
N GLU A 72 -13.35 -10.92 -0.53
CA GLU A 72 -14.75 -11.35 -0.31
C GLU A 72 -14.85 -12.82 0.11
N LEU A 73 -13.97 -13.68 -0.42
CA LEU A 73 -13.90 -15.12 -0.10
C LEU A 73 -12.97 -15.42 1.08
N HIS A 74 -12.11 -14.46 1.44
CA HIS A 74 -11.01 -14.65 2.38
C HIS A 74 -10.91 -13.55 3.43
N ALA A 75 -12.05 -13.00 3.89
CA ALA A 75 -12.10 -11.94 4.90
C ALA A 75 -11.30 -12.27 6.18
N ARG A 76 -11.17 -13.56 6.52
CA ARG A 76 -10.36 -14.04 7.65
C ARG A 76 -8.86 -13.79 7.52
N ALA A 77 -8.37 -13.39 6.35
CA ALA A 77 -6.98 -12.99 6.12
C ALA A 77 -6.65 -11.59 6.70
N LEU A 78 -7.66 -10.75 6.95
CA LEU A 78 -7.46 -9.36 7.39
C LEU A 78 -6.61 -9.22 8.67
N PRO A 79 -6.84 -9.98 9.76
CA PRO A 79 -6.00 -9.88 10.95
C PRO A 79 -4.54 -10.24 10.67
N GLN A 80 -4.30 -11.29 9.87
CA GLN A 80 -2.95 -11.69 9.48
C GLN A 80 -2.27 -10.64 8.59
N ALA A 81 -3.00 -10.04 7.66
CA ALA A 81 -2.50 -8.95 6.82
C ALA A 81 -2.10 -7.73 7.66
N ARG A 82 -2.89 -7.38 8.69
CA ARG A 82 -2.57 -6.30 9.63
C ARG A 82 -1.31 -6.59 10.43
N ASP A 83 -1.15 -7.81 10.92
CA ASP A 83 0.07 -8.22 11.64
C ASP A 83 1.32 -8.16 10.75
N VAL A 84 1.19 -8.60 9.49
CA VAL A 84 2.27 -8.50 8.49
C VAL A 84 2.62 -7.05 8.18
N LEU A 85 1.62 -6.17 8.00
CA LEU A 85 1.82 -4.74 7.77
C LEU A 85 2.62 -4.10 8.92
N VAL A 86 2.19 -4.33 10.15
CA VAL A 86 2.89 -3.80 11.34
C VAL A 86 4.31 -4.39 11.43
N GLY A 87 4.50 -5.66 11.04
CA GLY A 87 5.82 -6.27 10.92
C GLY A 87 6.72 -5.59 9.88
N PHE A 88 6.17 -5.18 8.73
CA PHE A 88 6.92 -4.48 7.69
C PHE A 88 7.29 -3.06 8.11
N LEU A 89 6.36 -2.32 8.73
CA LEU A 89 6.63 -1.00 9.30
C LEU A 89 7.71 -1.06 10.39
N PHE A 90 7.65 -2.10 11.23
CA PHE A 90 8.70 -2.37 12.20
C PHE A 90 10.07 -2.61 11.54
N ASP A 91 10.14 -3.53 10.57
CA ASP A 91 11.39 -3.84 9.86
C ASP A 91 11.97 -2.57 9.22
N ALA A 92 11.14 -1.71 8.63
CA ALA A 92 11.55 -0.47 7.99
C ALA A 92 12.19 0.52 8.97
N VAL A 93 11.53 0.76 10.11
CA VAL A 93 12.06 1.64 11.17
C VAL A 93 13.33 1.02 11.79
N ASP A 94 13.33 -0.28 12.04
CA ASP A 94 14.48 -0.99 12.63
C ASP A 94 15.66 -1.08 11.67
N CYS A 95 15.48 -0.92 10.36
CA CYS A 95 16.56 -0.91 9.37
C CYS A 95 16.94 0.49 8.87
N ALA A 96 16.30 1.56 9.33
CA ALA A 96 16.41 2.90 8.74
C ALA A 96 17.86 3.36 8.49
N ASP A 97 18.75 3.18 9.48
CA ASP A 97 20.18 3.54 9.39
C ASP A 97 20.97 2.75 8.32
N GLN A 98 20.42 1.60 7.88
CA GLN A 98 21.02 0.70 6.89
C GLN A 98 20.38 0.82 5.51
N ILE A 99 19.19 1.44 5.40
CA ILE A 99 18.52 1.68 4.12
C ILE A 99 19.34 2.72 3.34
N THR A 100 19.51 3.90 3.93
CA THR A 100 20.35 4.97 3.39
C THR A 100 21.05 5.73 4.52
N LYS A 101 22.25 6.29 4.24
CA LYS A 101 23.00 7.07 5.25
C LYS A 101 22.30 8.36 5.66
N SER A 102 21.41 8.87 4.81
CA SER A 102 20.55 10.03 5.05
C SER A 102 19.17 9.68 4.52
N ASN A 103 18.20 9.67 5.43
CA ASN A 103 16.82 9.25 5.17
C ASN A 103 15.86 10.28 5.78
N ILE A 104 14.55 10.05 5.62
CA ILE A 104 13.52 10.99 6.06
C ILE A 104 13.55 11.27 7.57
N LEU A 105 14.20 10.43 8.40
CA LEU A 105 14.36 10.64 9.84
C LEU A 105 15.29 11.81 10.18
N ASP A 106 16.12 12.27 9.23
CA ASP A 106 16.93 13.47 9.41
C ASP A 106 16.06 14.73 9.63
N ILE A 107 14.81 14.69 9.17
CA ILE A 107 13.78 15.71 9.42
C ILE A 107 13.01 15.31 10.70
N SER A 108 13.64 15.53 11.86
CA SER A 108 13.08 15.06 13.15
C SER A 108 11.72 15.66 13.53
N ALA A 109 11.43 16.89 13.11
CA ALA A 109 10.14 17.55 13.25
C ALA A 109 9.67 18.01 11.88
N PHE A 110 8.36 17.97 11.64
CA PHE A 110 7.79 18.37 10.36
C PHE A 110 8.18 19.81 10.01
N ASP A 111 8.82 19.95 8.85
CA ASP A 111 9.13 21.22 8.23
C ASP A 111 8.93 21.08 6.71
N ALA A 112 8.03 21.91 6.17
CA ALA A 112 7.61 21.82 4.77
C ALA A 112 8.76 22.11 3.80
N GLU A 113 9.64 23.05 4.12
CA GLU A 113 10.76 23.43 3.26
C GLU A 113 11.88 22.39 3.31
N ALA A 114 12.15 21.82 4.49
CA ALA A 114 13.10 20.72 4.68
C ALA A 114 12.64 19.47 3.92
N LEU A 115 11.36 19.11 3.99
CA LEU A 115 10.81 17.98 3.23
C LEU A 115 10.91 18.22 1.74
N ALA A 116 10.47 19.38 1.24
CA ALA A 116 10.56 19.70 -0.17
C ALA A 116 12.02 19.71 -0.67
N SER A 117 12.96 20.19 0.15
CA SER A 117 14.40 20.17 -0.18
C SER A 117 14.98 18.77 -0.17
N PHE A 118 14.57 17.92 0.77
CA PHE A 118 14.97 16.51 0.83
C PHE A 118 14.53 15.73 -0.40
N ILE A 119 13.27 15.90 -0.83
CA ILE A 119 12.74 15.26 -2.06
C ILE A 119 13.50 15.74 -3.30
N ARG A 120 13.68 17.06 -3.47
CA ARG A 120 14.49 17.60 -4.58
C ARG A 120 15.91 17.05 -4.61
N ALA A 121 16.57 16.96 -3.45
CA ALA A 121 17.93 16.45 -3.36
C ALA A 121 18.02 14.97 -3.79
N ARG A 122 16.97 14.17 -3.58
CA ARG A 122 16.89 12.78 -4.05
C ARG A 122 16.78 12.71 -5.57
N ASP A 123 15.90 13.51 -6.15
CA ASP A 123 15.72 13.58 -7.60
C ASP A 123 17.01 14.06 -8.30
N ASP A 124 17.64 15.12 -7.76
CA ASP A 124 18.92 15.64 -8.25
C ASP A 124 20.02 14.57 -8.19
N ALA A 125 20.08 13.78 -7.12
CA ALA A 125 21.06 12.70 -6.98
C ALA A 125 20.87 11.60 -8.04
N ILE A 126 19.62 11.27 -8.40
CA ILE A 126 19.31 10.31 -9.45
C ILE A 126 19.62 10.88 -10.82
N GLY A 127 19.31 12.16 -11.05
CA GLY A 127 19.70 12.89 -12.26
C GLY A 127 21.20 12.87 -12.50
N HIS A 128 22.00 13.20 -11.48
CA HIS A 128 23.47 13.12 -11.58
C HIS A 128 23.97 11.69 -11.83
N ARG A 129 23.44 10.70 -11.11
CA ARG A 129 23.80 9.30 -11.32
C ARG A 129 23.48 8.82 -12.73
N TRP A 130 22.37 9.29 -13.29
CA TRP A 130 21.97 9.04 -14.66
C TRP A 130 22.93 9.67 -15.67
N GLU A 131 23.31 10.93 -15.49
CA GLU A 131 24.30 11.61 -16.35
C GLU A 131 25.63 10.84 -16.38
N GLU A 132 26.15 10.46 -15.22
CA GLU A 132 27.37 9.67 -15.12
C GLU A 132 27.25 8.32 -15.83
N TYR A 133 26.12 7.62 -15.66
CA TYR A 133 25.85 6.36 -16.34
C TYR A 133 25.82 6.55 -17.85
N VAL A 134 25.11 7.55 -18.37
CA VAL A 134 25.07 7.85 -19.81
C VAL A 134 26.46 8.16 -20.35
N GLN A 135 27.27 8.93 -19.63
CA GLN A 135 28.66 9.20 -20.01
C GLN A 135 29.51 7.93 -20.09
N ARG A 136 29.41 7.03 -19.10
CA ARG A 136 30.08 5.71 -19.13
C ARG A 136 29.61 4.87 -20.32
N ARG A 137 28.29 4.80 -20.56
CA ARG A 137 27.69 4.06 -21.68
C ARG A 137 28.15 4.60 -23.04
N ASN A 138 28.20 5.93 -23.20
CA ASN A 138 28.71 6.58 -24.41
C ASN A 138 30.21 6.34 -24.63
N SER A 139 30.96 6.08 -23.55
CA SER A 139 32.39 5.73 -23.59
C SER A 139 32.64 4.22 -23.79
N GLY A 140 31.60 3.43 -24.06
CA GLY A 140 31.71 2.01 -24.36
C GLY A 140 31.66 1.06 -23.16
N ALA A 141 31.27 1.55 -21.97
CA ALA A 141 31.00 0.67 -20.83
C ALA A 141 29.90 -0.35 -21.17
N GLN A 142 29.83 -1.47 -20.43
CA GLN A 142 28.77 -2.48 -20.57
C GLN A 142 27.49 -2.08 -19.82
N ARG A 143 26.41 -2.81 -20.07
CA ARG A 143 25.13 -2.64 -19.36
C ARG A 143 25.35 -2.95 -17.88
N GLU A 144 24.63 -2.24 -17.01
CA GLU A 144 24.75 -2.39 -15.55
C GLU A 144 23.57 -3.15 -14.94
N LEU A 145 22.40 -3.18 -15.60
CA LEU A 145 21.22 -3.90 -15.10
C LEU A 145 21.04 -5.27 -15.73
N PHE A 146 21.24 -5.39 -17.06
CA PHE A 146 21.03 -6.63 -17.80
C PHE A 146 22.28 -7.11 -18.54
N THR A 147 22.66 -8.37 -18.30
CA THR A 147 23.73 -9.03 -19.06
C THR A 147 23.31 -9.26 -20.51
N ASP A 148 22.12 -9.83 -20.72
CA ASP A 148 21.55 -10.22 -22.01
C ASP A 148 20.02 -10.14 -22.01
N ARG A 149 19.40 -10.53 -23.13
CA ARG A 149 17.95 -10.44 -23.34
C ARG A 149 17.20 -11.42 -22.45
N GLU A 150 17.73 -12.62 -22.26
CA GLU A 150 17.16 -13.67 -21.42
C GLU A 150 17.14 -13.24 -19.95
N ALA A 151 18.21 -12.62 -19.45
CA ALA A 151 18.27 -12.07 -18.10
C ALA A 151 17.25 -10.94 -17.91
N ALA A 152 17.06 -10.07 -18.92
CA ALA A 152 16.05 -9.02 -18.88
C ALA A 152 14.62 -9.60 -18.87
N ILE A 153 14.34 -10.62 -19.68
CA ILE A 153 13.04 -11.31 -19.67
C ILE A 153 12.75 -11.93 -18.32
N GLU A 154 13.72 -12.63 -17.73
CA GLU A 154 13.53 -13.22 -16.41
C GLU A 154 13.37 -12.16 -15.31
N TRP A 155 14.10 -11.05 -15.40
CA TRP A 155 13.95 -9.92 -14.48
C TRP A 155 12.56 -9.29 -14.55
N LEU A 156 12.02 -9.11 -15.76
CA LEU A 156 10.65 -8.65 -16.00
C LEU A 156 9.64 -9.66 -15.43
N ARG A 157 9.77 -10.93 -15.80
CA ARG A 157 8.88 -12.00 -15.36
C ARG A 157 8.82 -12.12 -13.83
N GLN A 158 9.96 -12.09 -13.15
CA GLN A 158 10.01 -12.13 -11.68
C GLN A 158 9.33 -10.93 -11.02
N ARG A 159 9.21 -9.79 -11.71
CA ARG A 159 8.58 -8.55 -11.21
C ARG A 159 7.08 -8.48 -11.45
N ALA A 160 6.47 -9.40 -12.19
CA ALA A 160 5.02 -9.41 -12.40
C ALA A 160 4.19 -9.27 -11.12
N PRO A 161 4.51 -9.92 -9.98
CA PRO A 161 3.72 -9.76 -8.76
C PRO A 161 3.64 -8.32 -8.25
N VAL A 162 4.74 -7.56 -8.31
CA VAL A 162 4.77 -6.16 -7.84
C VAL A 162 4.21 -5.20 -8.90
N LYS A 163 4.28 -5.57 -10.19
CA LYS A 163 3.82 -4.75 -11.30
C LYS A 163 2.33 -4.92 -11.65
N TYR A 164 1.73 -6.03 -11.22
CA TYR A 164 0.29 -6.25 -11.33
C TYR A 164 -0.53 -5.58 -10.23
N VAL A 165 0.13 -5.03 -9.21
CA VAL A 165 -0.52 -4.34 -8.09
C VAL A 165 -0.18 -2.85 -8.04
N ASP A 166 0.24 -2.28 -9.18
CA ASP A 166 0.53 -0.85 -9.30
C ASP A 166 -0.71 0.00 -8.95
N GLY A 167 -0.55 1.00 -8.10
CA GLY A 167 -1.61 1.76 -7.45
C GLY A 167 -2.22 1.13 -6.19
N ALA A 168 -1.93 -0.14 -5.84
CA ALA A 168 -2.62 -0.83 -4.73
C ALA A 168 -2.42 -0.16 -3.35
N TRP A 169 -1.33 0.59 -3.16
CA TRP A 169 -1.06 1.32 -1.91
C TRP A 169 -2.03 2.47 -1.66
N LEU A 170 -2.87 2.81 -2.65
CA LEU A 170 -3.98 3.74 -2.53
C LEU A 170 -5.35 3.08 -2.75
N GLY A 171 -5.42 1.78 -3.05
CA GLY A 171 -6.67 1.12 -3.51
C GLY A 171 -7.88 1.29 -2.59
N HIS A 172 -7.67 1.51 -1.30
CA HIS A 172 -8.73 1.69 -0.31
C HIS A 172 -8.85 3.14 0.21
N ILE A 173 -8.24 4.13 -0.47
CA ILE A 173 -8.30 5.54 -0.10
C ILE A 173 -9.63 6.20 -0.51
N HIS A 174 -9.96 7.32 0.14
CA HIS A 174 -11.05 8.24 -0.23
C HIS A 174 -12.48 7.65 -0.22
N LYS A 175 -12.69 6.56 0.52
CA LYS A 175 -14.01 5.98 0.73
C LYS A 175 -14.95 6.96 1.42
N ILE A 176 -16.26 6.76 1.30
CA ILE A 176 -17.27 7.57 2.00
C ILE A 176 -17.08 7.59 3.53
N SER A 177 -16.48 6.54 4.09
CA SER A 177 -16.17 6.44 5.52
C SER A 177 -15.02 7.34 5.97
N THR A 178 -14.28 7.96 5.03
CA THR A 178 -13.21 8.92 5.33
C THR A 178 -13.79 10.12 6.08
N PRO A 179 -13.20 10.56 7.20
CA PRO A 179 -13.61 11.79 7.88
C PRO A 179 -13.68 12.98 6.92
N PHE A 180 -14.76 13.75 6.98
CA PHE A 180 -15.06 14.75 5.95
C PHE A 180 -14.03 15.88 5.88
N HIS A 181 -13.36 16.19 6.99
CA HIS A 181 -12.26 17.17 7.01
C HIS A 181 -10.98 16.68 6.31
N LEU A 182 -10.82 15.36 6.10
CA LEU A 182 -9.68 14.76 5.39
C LEU A 182 -9.99 14.43 3.93
N ARG A 183 -11.23 14.67 3.46
CA ARG A 183 -11.65 14.31 2.09
C ARG A 183 -10.87 15.07 1.01
N SER A 184 -10.51 16.33 1.24
CA SER A 184 -9.68 17.09 0.29
C SER A 184 -8.30 16.47 0.07
N VAL A 185 -7.65 16.02 1.15
CA VAL A 185 -6.35 15.33 1.13
C VAL A 185 -6.47 13.99 0.44
N THR A 186 -7.44 13.17 0.86
CA THR A 186 -7.61 11.81 0.33
C THR A 186 -8.11 11.79 -1.11
N LYS A 187 -8.88 12.80 -1.54
CA LYS A 187 -9.28 12.96 -2.95
C LYS A 187 -8.05 13.10 -3.83
N ASN A 188 -7.09 13.92 -3.42
CA ASN A 188 -5.86 14.12 -4.17
C ASN A 188 -5.01 12.85 -4.22
N ALA A 189 -4.97 12.08 -3.13
CA ALA A 189 -4.35 10.75 -3.16
C ALA A 189 -5.11 9.79 -4.10
N TRP A 190 -6.44 9.89 -4.17
CA TRP A 190 -7.24 9.12 -5.12
C TRP A 190 -7.00 9.54 -6.58
N GLN A 191 -6.63 10.80 -6.87
CA GLN A 191 -6.25 11.21 -8.23
C GLN A 191 -5.03 10.42 -8.73
N ILE A 192 -4.01 10.24 -7.88
CA ILE A 192 -2.84 9.40 -8.19
C ILE A 192 -3.31 7.98 -8.50
N LEU A 193 -4.13 7.37 -7.62
CA LEU A 193 -4.71 6.05 -7.88
C LEU A 193 -5.44 6.00 -9.23
N SER A 194 -6.28 6.99 -9.53
CA SER A 194 -7.04 7.02 -10.78
C SER A 194 -6.11 7.00 -11.99
N GLU A 195 -5.02 7.77 -11.98
CA GLU A 195 -4.03 7.80 -13.05
C GLU A 195 -3.31 6.45 -13.21
N GLU A 196 -2.92 5.81 -12.11
CA GLU A 196 -2.35 4.43 -12.12
C GLU A 196 -3.31 3.41 -12.75
N LEU A 197 -4.62 3.59 -12.51
CA LEU A 197 -5.67 2.76 -13.08
C LEU A 197 -6.09 3.19 -14.51
N GLY A 198 -5.44 4.21 -15.06
CA GLY A 198 -5.60 4.69 -16.43
C GLY A 198 -6.69 5.76 -16.62
N ASP A 199 -7.18 6.39 -15.56
CA ASP A 199 -8.28 7.38 -15.59
C ASP A 199 -9.54 6.90 -16.31
N GLY A 200 -9.77 5.59 -16.32
CA GLY A 200 -10.87 4.97 -17.04
C GLY A 200 -10.60 4.75 -18.53
N ASP A 201 -9.33 4.72 -18.95
CA ASP A 201 -8.86 4.21 -20.23
C ASP A 201 -7.96 2.98 -19.99
N ILE A 202 -8.37 1.82 -20.52
CA ILE A 202 -7.67 0.56 -20.32
C ILE A 202 -6.24 0.56 -20.91
N GLU A 203 -6.01 1.30 -21.99
CA GLU A 203 -4.68 1.38 -22.63
C GLU A 203 -3.69 2.19 -21.80
N LYS A 204 -4.20 2.99 -20.85
CA LYS A 204 -3.41 3.75 -19.87
C LYS A 204 -3.26 3.04 -18.54
N ASN A 205 -3.95 1.92 -18.31
CA ASN A 205 -3.91 1.21 -17.04
C ASN A 205 -2.55 0.51 -16.84
N HIS A 206 -1.86 0.79 -15.74
CA HIS A 206 -0.47 0.37 -15.54
C HIS A 206 -0.32 -1.16 -15.47
N ALA A 207 -1.22 -1.84 -14.75
CA ALA A 207 -1.25 -3.29 -14.67
C ALA A 207 -1.57 -3.93 -16.04
N HIS A 208 -2.46 -3.32 -16.83
CA HIS A 208 -2.76 -3.77 -18.19
C HIS A 208 -1.53 -3.63 -19.11
N VAL A 209 -0.87 -2.47 -19.10
CA VAL A 209 0.35 -2.22 -19.88
C VAL A 209 1.44 -3.24 -19.52
N TYR A 210 1.62 -3.55 -18.23
CA TYR A 210 2.57 -4.58 -17.83
C TYR A 210 2.15 -6.00 -18.26
N ARG A 211 0.85 -6.30 -18.25
CA ARG A 211 0.31 -7.58 -18.75
C ARG A 211 0.57 -7.74 -20.25
N GLN A 212 0.41 -6.67 -21.04
CA GLN A 212 0.79 -6.67 -22.46
C GLN A 212 2.29 -6.97 -22.63
N LEU A 213 3.16 -6.35 -21.82
CA LEU A 213 4.60 -6.65 -21.83
C LEU A 213 4.90 -8.13 -21.51
N MET A 214 4.19 -8.75 -20.57
CA MET A 214 4.35 -10.18 -20.27
C MET A 214 3.96 -11.07 -21.45
N ASN A 215 2.93 -10.68 -22.21
CA ASN A 215 2.53 -11.39 -23.43
C ASN A 215 3.57 -11.22 -24.54
N ASP A 216 4.09 -9.99 -24.74
CA ASP A 216 5.11 -9.67 -25.76
C ASP A 216 6.40 -10.49 -25.59
N ILE A 217 6.82 -10.74 -24.34
CA ILE A 217 8.01 -11.54 -24.03
C ILE A 217 7.73 -13.05 -23.97
N GLY A 218 6.47 -13.47 -24.17
CA GLY A 218 6.05 -14.88 -24.15
C GLY A 218 6.02 -15.50 -22.75
N ALA A 219 5.96 -14.69 -21.69
CA ALA A 219 5.88 -15.18 -20.31
C ALA A 219 4.51 -15.82 -20.00
N ASN A 220 3.43 -15.34 -20.64
CA ASN A 220 2.05 -15.87 -20.56
C ASN A 220 1.65 -16.25 -19.12
N LEU A 221 1.79 -15.30 -18.20
CA LEU A 221 1.46 -15.51 -16.79
C LEU A 221 -0.07 -15.55 -16.61
N PRO A 222 -0.58 -16.32 -15.63
CA PRO A 222 -1.99 -16.23 -15.23
C PRO A 222 -2.37 -14.83 -14.74
N ASP A 223 -3.67 -14.58 -14.64
CA ASP A 223 -4.21 -13.38 -14.02
C ASP A 223 -3.83 -13.32 -12.53
N ALA A 224 -3.52 -12.13 -12.01
CA ALA A 224 -2.96 -11.96 -10.66
C ALA A 224 -3.90 -12.42 -9.55
N ASP A 225 -5.21 -12.32 -9.78
CA ASP A 225 -6.24 -12.74 -8.84
C ASP A 225 -6.54 -14.24 -8.88
N SER A 226 -5.93 -15.00 -9.80
CA SER A 226 -6.10 -16.45 -9.92
C SER A 226 -5.16 -17.23 -9.00
N ILE A 227 -5.62 -18.39 -8.53
CA ILE A 227 -4.81 -19.30 -7.70
C ILE A 227 -3.60 -19.86 -8.45
N GLU A 228 -3.70 -19.95 -9.79
CA GLU A 228 -2.61 -20.39 -10.65
C GLU A 228 -1.42 -19.43 -10.62
N PHE A 229 -1.62 -18.12 -10.38
CA PHE A 229 -0.55 -17.12 -10.34
C PHE A 229 0.47 -17.35 -9.22
N ILE A 230 0.04 -18.00 -8.13
CA ILE A 230 0.92 -18.32 -7.00
C ILE A 230 1.54 -19.71 -7.09
N ASN A 231 1.30 -20.44 -8.19
CA ASN A 231 1.84 -21.78 -8.39
C ASN A 231 3.38 -21.78 -8.41
N LYS A 232 3.99 -22.74 -7.70
CA LYS A 232 5.45 -22.92 -7.64
C LYS A 232 6.06 -23.24 -9.02
N ASP A 233 5.31 -23.88 -9.90
CA ASP A 233 5.77 -24.24 -11.26
C ASP A 233 5.97 -23.03 -12.17
N LEU A 234 5.37 -21.88 -11.83
CA LEU A 234 5.66 -20.61 -12.50
C LEU A 234 7.06 -20.07 -12.14
N GLY A 235 7.78 -20.63 -11.18
CA GLY A 235 9.15 -20.21 -10.87
C GLY A 235 9.31 -18.75 -10.40
N LEU A 236 8.21 -18.05 -10.08
CA LEU A 236 8.22 -16.71 -9.49
C LEU A 236 8.65 -16.80 -8.02
N ASN A 237 9.95 -16.87 -7.77
CA ASN A 237 10.50 -17.29 -6.47
C ASN A 237 11.32 -16.20 -5.75
N SER A 238 11.31 -14.97 -6.27
CA SER A 238 11.98 -13.85 -5.62
C SER A 238 11.21 -13.38 -4.38
N LYS A 239 11.66 -13.82 -3.18
CA LYS A 239 11.05 -13.38 -1.90
C LYS A 239 10.97 -11.86 -1.75
N PRO A 240 12.02 -11.07 -2.06
CA PRO A 240 11.93 -9.61 -1.97
C PRO A 240 10.82 -9.01 -2.84
N ILE A 241 10.59 -9.56 -4.04
CA ILE A 241 9.52 -9.09 -4.92
C ILE A 241 8.14 -9.42 -4.36
N TRP A 242 7.94 -10.64 -3.84
CA TRP A 242 6.67 -11.00 -3.19
C TRP A 242 6.43 -10.18 -1.92
N LYS A 243 7.48 -9.87 -1.14
CA LYS A 243 7.38 -8.97 0.02
C LYS A 243 6.93 -7.57 -0.41
N ALA A 244 7.55 -7.00 -1.45
CA ALA A 244 7.20 -5.68 -1.99
C ALA A 244 5.77 -5.64 -2.57
N ALA A 245 5.38 -6.66 -3.35
CA ALA A 245 4.03 -6.78 -3.88
C ALA A 245 2.98 -6.85 -2.76
N LEU A 246 3.23 -7.67 -1.73
CA LEU A 246 2.34 -7.76 -0.58
C LEU A 246 2.28 -6.44 0.19
N ALA A 247 3.40 -5.75 0.36
CA ALA A 247 3.47 -4.46 1.05
C ALA A 247 2.59 -3.39 0.39
N GLN A 248 2.59 -3.30 -0.94
CA GLN A 248 1.73 -2.38 -1.68
C GLN A 248 0.24 -2.68 -1.50
N ILE A 249 -0.15 -3.96 -1.43
CA ILE A 249 -1.55 -4.33 -1.19
C ILE A 249 -1.96 -4.00 0.26
N ILE A 250 -1.16 -4.40 1.25
CA ILE A 250 -1.59 -4.37 2.66
C ILE A 250 -1.60 -2.98 3.28
N ILE A 251 -0.74 -2.06 2.81
CA ILE A 251 -0.61 -0.72 3.40
C ILE A 251 -1.92 0.06 3.35
N SER A 252 -2.69 -0.09 2.27
CA SER A 252 -3.94 0.65 2.07
C SER A 252 -5.15 0.02 2.74
N LEU A 253 -5.11 -1.27 3.10
CA LEU A 253 -6.26 -2.03 3.59
C LEU A 253 -6.98 -1.39 4.79
N PHE A 254 -6.24 -0.67 5.64
CA PHE A 254 -6.72 -0.13 6.91
C PHE A 254 -6.55 1.40 6.96
N PRO A 255 -7.20 2.17 6.08
CA PRO A 255 -6.94 3.59 5.91
C PRO A 255 -7.32 4.42 7.14
N HIS A 256 -8.33 3.99 7.93
CA HIS A 256 -8.70 4.67 9.16
C HIS A 256 -7.62 4.55 10.24
N ASP A 257 -6.88 3.44 10.23
CA ASP A 257 -5.83 3.15 11.20
C ASP A 257 -4.45 3.60 10.72
N PHE A 258 -4.19 3.70 9.41
CA PHE A 258 -2.85 3.85 8.82
C PHE A 258 -2.74 4.96 7.74
N LEU A 259 -3.66 5.94 7.71
CA LEU A 259 -3.61 7.04 6.73
C LEU A 259 -2.24 7.74 6.64
N PRO A 260 -1.58 8.19 7.73
CA PRO A 260 -0.27 8.82 7.59
C PRO A 260 0.80 7.89 6.98
N GLU A 261 0.80 6.60 7.33
CA GLU A 261 1.71 5.61 6.78
C GLU A 261 1.44 5.40 5.28
N ILE A 262 0.19 5.39 4.85
CA ILE A 262 -0.20 5.34 3.42
C ILE A 262 0.37 6.56 2.68
N LEU A 263 0.20 7.76 3.23
CA LEU A 263 0.70 9.00 2.60
C LEU A 263 2.23 9.04 2.52
N GLY A 264 2.91 8.54 3.56
CA GLY A 264 4.36 8.40 3.56
C GLY A 264 4.87 7.37 2.55
N PHE A 265 4.20 6.21 2.47
CA PHE A 265 4.50 5.19 1.47
C PHE A 265 4.34 5.75 0.06
N ASN A 266 3.22 6.42 -0.21
CA ASN A 266 2.94 7.09 -1.47
C ASN A 266 4.05 8.10 -1.82
N LEU A 267 4.44 8.98 -0.89
CA LEU A 267 5.48 9.98 -1.14
C LEU A 267 6.82 9.38 -1.60
N HIS A 268 7.24 8.26 -1.01
CA HIS A 268 8.46 7.60 -1.48
C HIS A 268 8.22 6.87 -2.81
N PHE A 269 7.08 6.19 -2.95
CA PHE A 269 6.81 5.33 -4.10
C PHE A 269 6.81 6.12 -5.42
N GLU A 270 6.30 7.34 -5.40
CA GLU A 270 6.29 8.24 -6.56
C GLU A 270 7.66 8.79 -6.95
N LEU A 271 8.69 8.61 -6.11
CA LEU A 271 10.02 9.08 -6.45
C LEU A 271 10.59 8.26 -7.61
N LEU A 272 11.25 8.96 -8.54
CA LEU A 272 11.98 8.32 -9.60
C LEU A 272 13.02 7.36 -9.00
N THR A 273 13.15 6.15 -9.54
CA THR A 273 14.11 5.16 -9.04
C THR A 273 15.25 4.89 -10.03
N TRP A 274 16.42 4.54 -9.49
CA TRP A 274 17.60 4.20 -10.30
C TRP A 274 17.38 2.98 -11.20
N ASP A 275 16.61 2.00 -10.73
CA ASP A 275 16.28 0.80 -11.51
C ASP A 275 15.40 1.13 -12.71
N THR A 276 14.40 1.99 -12.55
CA THR A 276 13.52 2.45 -13.63
C THR A 276 14.31 3.15 -14.73
N MET A 277 15.21 4.06 -14.34
CA MET A 277 16.08 4.78 -15.27
C MET A 277 16.97 3.86 -16.11
N ARG A 278 17.60 2.86 -15.49
CA ARG A 278 18.41 1.87 -16.21
C ARG A 278 17.56 0.96 -17.08
N ALA A 279 16.41 0.50 -16.58
CA ALA A 279 15.53 -0.42 -17.29
C ALA A 279 15.10 0.17 -18.63
N ILE A 280 14.71 1.44 -18.68
CA ILE A 280 14.26 2.10 -19.91
C ILE A 280 15.30 2.03 -21.02
N LYS A 281 16.55 2.41 -20.71
CA LYS A 281 17.63 2.41 -21.71
C LYS A 281 18.06 1.00 -22.09
N GLU A 282 18.23 0.11 -21.11
CA GLU A 282 18.80 -1.21 -21.38
C GLU A 282 17.80 -2.19 -22.01
N LEU A 283 16.50 -2.10 -21.69
CA LEU A 283 15.45 -2.89 -22.35
C LEU A 283 15.38 -2.55 -23.85
N ARG A 284 15.42 -1.25 -24.19
CA ARG A 284 15.42 -0.79 -25.58
C ARG A 284 16.62 -1.31 -26.36
N GLU A 285 17.81 -1.28 -25.76
CA GLU A 285 19.04 -1.85 -26.36
C GLU A 285 18.96 -3.38 -26.57
N LEU A 286 18.11 -4.06 -25.81
CA LEU A 286 17.84 -5.50 -25.94
C LEU A 286 16.64 -5.82 -26.85
N GLY A 287 16.02 -4.80 -27.47
CA GLY A 287 14.84 -4.97 -28.30
C GLY A 287 13.61 -5.45 -27.53
N LEU A 288 13.49 -5.06 -26.25
CA LEU A 288 12.33 -5.30 -25.40
C LEU A 288 11.54 -3.99 -25.23
N ASN A 289 10.22 -4.11 -25.09
CA ASN A 289 9.33 -2.98 -24.88
C ASN A 289 9.58 -2.35 -23.50
N ASP A 290 9.94 -1.06 -23.47
CA ASP A 290 10.25 -0.27 -22.28
C ASP A 290 9.10 0.64 -21.83
N TYR A 291 7.94 0.58 -22.49
CA TYR A 291 6.88 1.57 -22.35
C TYR A 291 6.37 1.74 -20.92
N TYR A 292 6.09 0.63 -20.23
CA TYR A 292 5.67 0.64 -18.82
C TYR A 292 6.61 1.50 -17.95
N PHE A 293 7.93 1.30 -18.05
CA PHE A 293 8.90 2.05 -17.24
C PHE A 293 9.02 3.50 -17.70
N ARG A 294 8.87 3.76 -19.00
CA ARG A 294 8.98 5.10 -19.57
C ARG A 294 7.86 6.02 -19.11
N LEU A 295 6.64 5.50 -18.91
CA LEU A 295 5.49 6.25 -18.42
C LEU A 295 5.81 6.97 -17.09
N HIS A 296 6.42 6.24 -16.15
CA HIS A 296 6.82 6.71 -14.81
C HIS A 296 7.93 7.80 -14.82
N ILE A 297 8.66 8.03 -15.92
CA ILE A 297 9.54 9.21 -15.99
C ILE A 297 8.72 10.51 -16.10
N SER A 298 7.70 10.49 -16.96
CA SER A 298 6.93 11.69 -17.28
C SER A 298 5.83 11.97 -16.29
N ILE A 299 5.13 10.93 -15.83
CA ILE A 299 3.99 11.05 -14.92
C ILE A 299 4.47 11.38 -13.51
N ASP A 300 5.58 10.79 -13.06
CA ASP A 300 6.02 10.89 -11.66
C ASP A 300 6.96 12.09 -11.41
N ASN A 301 6.98 13.06 -12.32
CA ASN A 301 7.91 14.19 -12.27
C ASN A 301 7.70 15.11 -11.03
N ALA A 302 8.77 15.82 -10.64
CA ALA A 302 8.78 16.65 -9.43
C ALA A 302 8.14 18.05 -9.57
N ASP A 303 7.65 18.43 -10.76
CA ASP A 303 7.06 19.75 -11.01
C ASP A 303 5.53 19.69 -10.89
N SER A 304 4.89 18.97 -11.80
CA SER A 304 3.43 18.76 -11.81
C SER A 304 3.04 17.30 -11.58
N GLY A 305 4.01 16.38 -11.66
CA GLY A 305 3.86 14.93 -11.59
C GLY A 305 3.42 14.37 -10.24
N HIS A 306 3.32 13.04 -10.16
CA HIS A 306 2.91 12.33 -8.94
C HIS A 306 3.81 12.64 -7.74
N THR A 307 5.13 12.83 -7.94
CA THR A 307 6.04 13.29 -6.86
C THR A 307 5.59 14.64 -6.28
N ALA A 308 5.25 15.62 -7.12
CA ALA A 308 4.78 16.93 -6.67
C ALA A 308 3.42 16.83 -5.95
N MET A 309 2.51 16.01 -6.49
CA MET A 309 1.21 15.75 -5.88
C MET A 309 1.35 15.08 -4.51
N ALA A 310 2.15 14.02 -4.41
CA ALA A 310 2.40 13.29 -3.18
C ALA A 310 3.01 14.19 -2.10
N LEU A 311 3.97 15.04 -2.47
CA LEU A 311 4.54 16.03 -1.55
C LEU A 311 3.46 16.97 -1.03
N LYS A 312 2.68 17.59 -1.91
CA LYS A 312 1.62 18.53 -1.47
C LYS A 312 0.52 17.83 -0.67
N ILE A 313 0.16 16.57 -0.97
CA ILE A 313 -0.78 15.78 -0.16
C ILE A 313 -0.26 15.64 1.28
N VAL A 314 1.02 15.33 1.46
CA VAL A 314 1.64 15.25 2.80
C VAL A 314 1.65 16.62 3.49
N LEU A 315 1.96 17.70 2.78
CA LEU A 315 1.93 19.05 3.34
C LEU A 315 0.52 19.46 3.79
N ASP A 316 -0.48 19.26 2.94
CA ASP A 316 -1.89 19.58 3.22
C ASP A 316 -2.39 18.74 4.40
N TYR A 317 -2.08 17.44 4.43
CA TYR A 317 -2.43 16.56 5.54
C TYR A 317 -1.84 17.05 6.87
N MET A 318 -0.54 17.35 6.89
CA MET A 318 0.14 17.82 8.09
C MET A 318 -0.42 19.17 8.58
N HIS A 319 -0.78 20.06 7.65
CA HIS A 319 -1.46 21.31 7.98
C HIS A 319 -2.84 21.05 8.58
N THR A 320 -3.67 20.22 7.93
CA THR A 320 -5.00 19.87 8.41
C THR A 320 -4.95 19.27 9.82
N ILE A 321 -4.11 18.25 10.07
CA ILE A 321 -3.98 17.63 11.39
C ILE A 321 -3.52 18.63 12.45
N LYS A 322 -2.58 19.51 12.11
CA LYS A 322 -2.13 20.56 13.03
C LYS A 322 -3.26 21.54 13.39
N GLU A 323 -4.09 21.91 12.42
CA GLU A 323 -5.23 22.81 12.63
C GLU A 323 -6.38 22.15 13.40
N THR A 324 -6.71 20.89 13.11
CA THR A 324 -7.88 20.20 13.67
C THR A 324 -7.59 19.46 14.96
N GLU A 325 -6.37 18.93 15.13
CA GLU A 325 -6.00 18.04 16.24
C GLU A 325 -4.81 18.55 17.09
N GLY A 326 -4.10 19.57 16.62
CA GLY A 326 -3.01 20.23 17.35
C GLY A 326 -1.62 19.62 17.16
N GLU A 327 -0.61 20.27 17.77
CA GLU A 327 0.82 19.99 17.53
C GLU A 327 1.26 18.58 17.93
N GLU A 328 0.71 18.02 19.01
CA GLU A 328 1.07 16.67 19.48
C GLU A 328 0.65 15.61 18.46
N LYS A 329 -0.58 15.74 17.93
CA LYS A 329 -1.12 14.84 16.90
C LYS A 329 -0.43 15.02 15.57
N ALA A 330 -0.08 16.26 15.20
CA ALA A 330 0.77 16.51 14.04
C ALA A 330 2.16 15.83 14.19
N ALA A 331 2.81 15.92 15.36
CA ALA A 331 4.09 15.27 15.59
C ALA A 331 3.99 13.72 15.53
N GLU A 332 2.90 13.14 16.02
CA GLU A 332 2.59 11.71 15.87
C GLU A 332 2.41 11.33 14.39
N ALA A 333 1.56 12.07 13.67
CA ALA A 333 1.31 11.87 12.25
C ALA A 333 2.61 11.95 11.42
N TRP A 334 3.50 12.89 11.73
CA TRP A 334 4.79 13.02 11.06
C TRP A 334 5.65 11.76 11.19
N ARG A 335 5.77 11.19 12.40
CA ARG A 335 6.53 9.95 12.62
C ARG A 335 5.92 8.77 11.86
N ARG A 336 4.60 8.74 11.74
CA ARG A 336 3.87 7.71 10.99
C ARG A 336 4.09 7.85 9.47
N ILE A 337 4.11 9.08 8.94
CA ILE A 337 4.52 9.37 7.55
C ILE A 337 5.95 8.90 7.30
N GLN A 338 6.88 9.19 8.21
CA GLN A 338 8.26 8.71 8.11
C GLN A 338 8.35 7.18 8.07
N ALA A 339 7.57 6.47 8.88
CA ALA A 339 7.55 5.01 8.86
C ALA A 339 7.02 4.44 7.53
N GLY A 340 5.96 5.03 6.98
CA GLY A 340 5.44 4.67 5.65
C GLY A 340 6.45 4.89 4.54
N PHE A 341 7.13 6.05 4.56
CA PHE A 341 8.19 6.39 3.61
C PHE A 341 9.34 5.38 3.66
N LEU A 342 9.85 5.09 4.86
CA LEU A 342 10.91 4.10 5.08
C LEU A 342 10.49 2.69 4.63
N MET A 343 9.22 2.34 4.81
CA MET A 343 8.71 1.03 4.39
C MET A 343 8.77 0.87 2.88
N SER A 344 8.39 1.89 2.10
CA SER A 344 8.59 1.86 0.66
C SER A 344 10.08 1.86 0.29
N GLU A 345 10.90 2.70 0.93
CA GLU A 345 12.34 2.83 0.66
C GLU A 345 13.10 1.52 0.90
N MET A 346 12.70 0.76 1.91
CA MET A 346 13.31 -0.54 2.22
C MET A 346 13.25 -1.52 1.04
N PHE A 347 12.25 -1.42 0.15
CA PHE A 347 12.11 -2.35 -0.98
C PHE A 347 13.06 -2.05 -2.14
N ASP A 348 13.60 -0.84 -2.24
CA ASP A 348 14.68 -0.49 -3.16
C ASP A 348 16.04 -1.03 -2.67
N HIS A 349 16.11 -1.42 -1.40
CA HIS A 349 17.32 -1.90 -0.72
C HIS A 349 17.09 -3.28 -0.06
N PRO A 350 16.80 -4.34 -0.82
CA PRO A 350 16.48 -5.66 -0.28
C PRO A 350 17.64 -6.31 0.52
N GLU A 351 18.87 -5.82 0.37
CA GLU A 351 20.05 -6.19 1.15
C GLU A 351 20.19 -5.48 2.52
N ALA A 352 19.34 -4.49 2.82
CA ALA A 352 19.36 -3.78 4.09
C ALA A 352 19.19 -4.76 5.25
N LYS A 353 20.12 -4.69 6.22
CA LYS A 353 20.11 -5.56 7.40
C LYS A 353 19.45 -4.84 8.57
N LYS A 354 18.83 -5.61 9.48
CA LYS A 354 18.34 -5.09 10.77
C LYS A 354 19.39 -4.23 11.46
N SER A 355 19.00 -3.07 11.98
CA SER A 355 19.95 -2.13 12.54
C SER A 355 20.75 -2.78 13.65
N THR A 356 22.03 -2.44 13.66
CA THR A 356 22.95 -2.74 14.74
C THR A 356 22.84 -1.70 15.86
N SER A 357 21.89 -0.76 15.79
CA SER A 357 21.71 0.30 16.78
C SER A 357 21.20 -0.29 18.10
N TYR A 358 21.87 0.13 19.17
CA TYR A 358 21.65 -0.33 20.52
C TYR A 358 20.67 0.59 21.24
N ARG A 359 20.14 0.15 22.40
CA ARG A 359 19.50 1.05 23.40
C ARG A 359 20.31 2.36 23.47
N SER A 360 19.62 3.52 23.37
CA SER A 360 20.25 4.83 23.22
C SER A 360 21.32 5.09 24.30
N THR A 361 22.34 5.88 23.92
CA THR A 361 23.30 6.47 24.87
C THR A 361 22.52 7.17 25.99
N GLY A 362 22.74 6.74 27.25
CA GLY A 362 22.02 7.23 28.44
C GLY A 362 21.02 6.25 29.08
N SER A 363 20.76 5.08 28.50
CA SER A 363 19.96 4.03 29.14
C SER A 363 20.68 3.40 30.34
N GLN A 364 19.97 3.17 31.46
CA GLN A 364 20.55 2.45 32.61
C GLN A 364 20.34 0.93 32.49
N LEU A 365 21.36 0.16 32.87
CA LEU A 365 21.24 -1.29 33.06
C LEU A 365 20.32 -1.55 34.26
N THR A 366 19.39 -2.48 34.13
CA THR A 366 18.64 -2.99 35.27
C THR A 366 19.58 -3.75 36.23
N PRO A 367 19.18 -3.99 37.49
CA PRO A 367 19.99 -4.77 38.43
C PRO A 367 20.38 -6.15 37.89
N ILE A 368 19.44 -6.85 37.24
CA ILE A 368 19.69 -8.17 36.66
C ILE A 368 20.63 -8.10 35.43
N GLU A 369 20.49 -7.08 34.57
CA GLU A 369 21.41 -6.88 33.44
C GLU A 369 22.83 -6.57 33.91
N SER A 370 22.97 -5.84 35.02
CA SER A 370 24.26 -5.57 35.65
C SER A 370 24.93 -6.86 36.16
N GLU A 371 24.16 -7.80 36.69
CA GLU A 371 24.66 -9.12 37.07
C GLU A 371 25.07 -9.94 35.86
N VAL A 372 24.27 -9.95 34.79
CA VAL A 372 24.61 -10.61 33.52
C VAL A 372 25.92 -10.06 32.94
N ILE A 373 26.08 -8.73 32.91
CA ILE A 373 27.32 -8.08 32.49
C ILE A 373 28.50 -8.51 33.35
N ARG A 374 28.33 -8.57 34.67
CA ARG A 374 29.40 -9.01 35.58
C ARG A 374 29.85 -10.45 35.27
N ILE A 375 28.89 -11.34 34.99
CA ILE A 375 29.18 -12.72 34.58
C ILE A 375 30.00 -12.73 33.29
N PHE A 376 29.50 -12.10 32.22
CA PHE A 376 30.18 -12.09 30.92
C PHE A 376 31.55 -11.41 30.98
N LYS A 377 31.71 -10.33 31.76
CA LYS A 377 32.99 -9.67 31.99
C LYS A 377 34.01 -10.60 32.65
N SER A 378 33.58 -11.33 33.68
CA SER A 378 34.44 -12.29 34.39
C SER A 378 34.85 -13.46 33.49
N LYS A 379 33.91 -14.00 32.70
CA LYS A 379 34.20 -15.09 31.75
C LYS A 379 35.07 -14.61 30.58
N ALA A 380 34.84 -13.41 30.06
CA ALA A 380 35.63 -12.83 28.97
C ALA A 380 37.10 -12.71 29.34
N ALA A 381 37.40 -12.25 30.55
CA ALA A 381 38.77 -12.07 31.04
C ALA A 381 39.63 -13.35 30.98
N VAL A 382 39.01 -14.53 31.08
CA VAL A 382 39.69 -15.84 31.05
C VAL A 382 39.55 -16.57 29.72
N SER A 383 38.65 -16.14 28.82
CA SER A 383 38.29 -16.85 27.59
C SER A 383 38.52 -16.05 26.29
N GLN A 384 39.02 -14.81 26.38
CA GLN A 384 39.18 -13.90 25.24
C GLN A 384 39.97 -14.50 24.06
N ARG A 385 40.92 -15.40 24.33
CA ARG A 385 41.73 -16.09 23.31
C ARG A 385 41.19 -17.45 22.86
N LEU A 386 40.09 -17.93 23.45
CA LEU A 386 39.45 -19.21 23.12
C LEU A 386 38.26 -19.01 22.16
N HIS A 387 37.62 -17.83 22.18
CA HIS A 387 36.47 -17.51 21.33
C HIS A 387 36.81 -16.95 19.94
N CYS A 388 38.09 -16.76 19.61
CA CYS A 388 38.55 -16.27 18.30
C CYS A 388 38.25 -17.23 17.13
N ALA A 389 38.03 -18.52 17.41
CA ALA A 389 37.60 -19.52 16.41
C ALA A 389 36.07 -19.64 16.29
N SER A 390 35.30 -18.94 17.13
CA SER A 390 33.84 -18.99 17.09
C SER A 390 33.32 -18.27 15.84
N ARG A 391 32.47 -18.96 15.07
CA ARG A 391 31.78 -18.38 13.92
C ARG A 391 30.50 -17.62 14.32
N VAL A 392 30.16 -17.58 15.60
CA VAL A 392 28.96 -16.93 16.11
C VAL A 392 29.13 -15.42 16.06
N LYS A 393 28.20 -14.75 15.36
CA LYS A 393 28.10 -13.29 15.29
C LYS A 393 26.78 -12.84 15.89
N MET A 394 26.80 -11.77 16.67
CA MET A 394 25.62 -11.10 17.20
C MET A 394 25.55 -9.73 16.55
N LEU A 395 24.48 -9.46 15.79
CA LEU A 395 24.31 -8.22 15.02
C LEU A 395 25.55 -7.89 14.15
N GLY A 396 26.08 -8.88 13.44
CA GLY A 396 27.22 -8.72 12.52
C GLY A 396 28.61 -8.68 13.16
N ARG A 397 28.70 -8.48 14.49
CA ARG A 397 29.96 -8.42 15.25
C ARG A 397 30.27 -9.76 15.93
N SER A 398 31.54 -10.17 15.97
CA SER A 398 31.91 -11.45 16.61
C SER A 398 31.81 -11.35 18.13
N LEU A 399 31.61 -12.49 18.81
CA LEU A 399 31.59 -12.51 20.28
C LEU A 399 32.92 -12.02 20.89
N ALA A 400 34.05 -12.27 20.21
CA ALA A 400 35.36 -11.80 20.64
C ALA A 400 35.47 -10.27 20.57
N ASP A 401 34.96 -9.66 19.49
CA ASP A 401 34.94 -8.21 19.36
C ASP A 401 34.01 -7.60 20.43
N TRP A 402 32.85 -8.21 20.64
CA TRP A 402 31.86 -7.77 21.65
C TRP A 402 32.43 -7.70 23.06
N LEU A 403 33.31 -8.63 23.41
CA LEU A 403 33.90 -8.75 24.74
C LEU A 403 35.32 -8.16 24.83
N ASP A 404 35.78 -7.44 23.80
CA ASP A 404 37.06 -6.74 23.82
C ASP A 404 37.03 -5.63 24.88
N PRO A 405 37.94 -5.64 25.88
CA PRO A 405 38.04 -4.60 26.90
C PRO A 405 38.06 -3.17 26.37
N ALA A 406 38.61 -2.93 25.18
CA ALA A 406 38.63 -1.60 24.56
C ALA A 406 37.23 -1.11 24.16
N SER A 407 36.31 -2.03 23.90
CA SER A 407 34.94 -1.74 23.45
C SER A 407 33.85 -2.04 24.51
N PHE A 408 34.21 -2.70 25.61
CA PHE A 408 33.30 -3.07 26.70
C PHE A 408 33.17 -1.96 27.77
N THR A 409 33.05 -0.72 27.31
CA THR A 409 32.76 0.48 28.11
C THR A 409 31.34 0.42 28.70
N GLN A 410 30.91 1.41 29.48
CA GLN A 410 29.53 1.43 30.02
C GLN A 410 28.48 1.38 28.90
N ASP A 411 28.66 2.18 27.85
CA ASP A 411 27.80 2.14 26.66
C ASP A 411 27.95 0.81 25.90
N GLY A 412 29.18 0.28 25.82
CA GLY A 412 29.44 -1.03 25.21
C GLY A 412 28.76 -2.19 25.93
N GLN A 413 28.61 -2.11 27.26
CA GLN A 413 27.90 -3.11 28.08
C GLN A 413 26.39 -3.05 27.83
N ILE A 414 25.81 -1.85 27.77
CA ILE A 414 24.39 -1.68 27.42
C ILE A 414 24.12 -2.24 26.03
N ALA A 415 24.98 -1.89 25.07
CA ALA A 415 24.93 -2.40 23.71
C ALA A 415 25.04 -3.94 23.63
N PHE A 416 25.94 -4.52 24.42
CA PHE A 416 26.15 -5.97 24.45
C PHE A 416 24.93 -6.72 24.97
N VAL A 417 24.34 -6.30 26.09
CA VAL A 417 23.15 -6.98 26.66
C VAL A 417 21.97 -6.89 25.72
N ASP A 418 21.77 -5.72 25.12
CA ASP A 418 20.72 -5.52 24.11
C ASP A 418 20.95 -6.42 22.90
N ALA A 419 22.16 -6.45 22.35
CA ALA A 419 22.53 -7.35 21.25
C ALA A 419 22.34 -8.84 21.59
N LEU A 420 22.72 -9.24 22.81
CA LEU A 420 22.58 -10.60 23.29
C LEU A 420 21.11 -10.99 23.46
N SER A 421 20.28 -10.09 24.00
CA SER A 421 18.83 -10.30 24.15
C SER A 421 18.11 -10.53 22.82
N ARG A 422 18.65 -9.97 21.72
CA ARG A 422 18.11 -10.08 20.35
C ARG A 422 18.72 -11.24 19.56
N ALA A 423 19.69 -11.96 20.11
CA ALA A 423 20.43 -13.00 19.40
C ALA A 423 19.62 -14.30 19.26
N THR A 424 18.60 -14.32 18.42
CA THR A 424 17.83 -15.54 18.10
C THR A 424 18.66 -16.44 17.17
N PRO A 425 18.69 -17.79 17.35
CA PRO A 425 17.99 -18.60 18.37
C PRO A 425 18.79 -18.83 19.68
N TRP A 426 19.85 -18.06 19.94
CA TRP A 426 20.67 -18.21 21.14
C TRP A 426 19.92 -17.82 22.42
N ILE A 427 19.22 -16.69 22.39
CA ILE A 427 18.34 -16.22 23.45
C ILE A 427 16.90 -16.19 22.92
N GLN A 428 16.02 -16.93 23.58
CA GLN A 428 14.58 -16.91 23.38
C GLN A 428 13.97 -16.12 24.54
N ALA A 429 13.64 -14.85 24.30
CA ALA A 429 13.06 -13.98 25.33
C ALA A 429 11.81 -14.61 25.96
N GLY A 430 11.74 -14.63 27.30
CA GLY A 430 10.65 -15.22 28.07
C GLY A 430 10.73 -16.74 28.25
N ASP A 431 11.66 -17.43 27.58
CA ASP A 431 11.83 -18.88 27.68
C ASP A 431 13.31 -19.30 27.71
N SER A 432 13.86 -19.36 28.92
CA SER A 432 15.24 -19.81 29.14
C SER A 432 15.47 -21.26 28.73
N LYS A 433 14.45 -22.13 28.78
CA LYS A 433 14.59 -23.56 28.45
C LYS A 433 14.73 -23.78 26.94
N SER A 434 14.04 -22.98 26.15
CA SER A 434 14.12 -23.02 24.68
C SER A 434 15.32 -22.24 24.11
N SER A 435 16.01 -21.45 24.94
CA SER A 435 17.20 -20.69 24.54
C SER A 435 18.40 -21.62 24.27
N ARG A 436 18.93 -21.62 23.03
CA ARG A 436 20.09 -22.47 22.69
C ARG A 436 21.31 -22.18 23.58
N PHE A 437 21.50 -20.93 24.03
CA PHE A 437 22.60 -20.58 24.93
C PHE A 437 22.54 -21.33 26.27
N ILE A 438 21.36 -21.38 26.91
CA ILE A 438 21.15 -22.11 28.16
C ILE A 438 21.36 -23.62 27.96
N GLN A 439 20.89 -24.16 26.83
CA GLN A 439 21.12 -25.56 26.48
C GLN A 439 22.61 -25.90 26.32
N GLN A 440 23.42 -24.98 25.77
CA GLN A 440 24.86 -25.20 25.61
C GLN A 440 25.65 -25.17 26.92
N ILE A 441 25.23 -24.37 27.91
CA ILE A 441 25.90 -24.30 29.22
C ILE A 441 25.39 -25.34 30.23
N SER A 442 24.25 -25.96 29.92
CA SER A 442 23.61 -27.02 30.72
C SER A 442 24.18 -28.41 30.44
N TRP A 443 23.75 -29.41 31.22
CA TRP A 443 24.17 -30.81 31.07
C TRP A 443 24.01 -31.32 29.63
N LYS A 444 25.05 -31.97 29.09
CA LYS A 444 25.22 -32.41 27.69
C LYS A 444 25.50 -31.29 26.66
N GLY A 445 25.53 -30.03 27.06
CA GLY A 445 25.95 -28.91 26.21
C GLY A 445 27.46 -28.81 26.06
N GLN A 446 27.93 -28.20 24.97
CA GLN A 446 29.37 -28.08 24.67
C GLN A 446 30.12 -27.16 25.64
N MET A 447 29.39 -26.30 26.35
CA MET A 447 29.92 -25.36 27.34
C MET A 447 29.58 -25.78 28.77
N PHE A 448 29.18 -27.05 28.98
CA PHE A 448 28.89 -27.57 30.31
C PHE A 448 30.11 -27.40 31.24
N GLY A 449 29.87 -26.81 32.42
CA GLY A 449 30.92 -26.50 33.41
C GLY A 449 31.62 -25.14 33.20
N ALA A 450 31.33 -24.40 32.13
CA ALA A 450 31.88 -23.06 31.93
C ALA A 450 31.25 -22.01 32.87
N PHE A 451 30.02 -22.25 33.32
CA PHE A 451 29.26 -21.40 34.23
C PHE A 451 28.92 -22.16 35.52
N THR A 452 28.93 -21.45 36.65
CA THR A 452 28.48 -21.97 37.94
C THR A 452 26.95 -22.03 38.00
N HIS A 453 26.40 -22.82 38.93
CA HIS A 453 24.95 -22.92 39.12
C HIS A 453 24.28 -21.55 39.28
N VAL A 454 24.83 -20.70 40.16
CA VAL A 454 24.29 -19.35 40.44
C VAL A 454 24.34 -18.46 39.19
N GLU A 455 25.40 -18.56 38.39
CA GLU A 455 25.49 -17.80 37.14
C GLU A 455 24.44 -18.23 36.12
N VAL A 456 24.17 -19.54 36.01
CA VAL A 456 23.11 -20.07 35.14
C VAL A 456 21.74 -19.59 35.62
N GLU A 457 21.44 -19.63 36.93
CA GLU A 457 20.18 -19.13 37.48
C GLU A 457 19.94 -17.64 37.18
N VAL A 458 20.99 -16.81 37.27
CA VAL A 458 20.93 -15.39 36.91
C VAL A 458 20.60 -15.22 35.42
N LEU A 459 21.26 -15.98 34.55
CA LEU A 459 21.02 -15.94 33.11
C LEU A 459 19.60 -16.42 32.75
N GLU A 460 19.13 -17.51 33.36
CA GLU A 460 17.77 -18.01 33.14
C GLU A 460 16.73 -17.00 33.63
N ARG A 461 16.93 -16.42 34.81
CA ARG A 461 16.04 -15.38 35.36
C ARG A 461 16.00 -14.16 34.46
N TRP A 462 17.16 -13.70 33.99
CA TRP A 462 17.25 -12.59 33.04
C TRP A 462 16.47 -12.90 31.76
N ILE A 463 16.69 -14.06 31.14
CA ILE A 463 16.00 -14.46 29.90
C ILE A 463 14.48 -14.55 30.12
N ASN A 464 14.03 -15.14 31.23
CA ASN A 464 12.61 -15.26 31.54
C ASN A 464 11.95 -13.91 31.87
N LEU A 465 12.73 -12.90 32.30
CA LEU A 465 12.26 -11.52 32.47
C LEU A 465 12.26 -10.72 31.16
N LEU A 466 12.97 -11.18 30.11
CA LEU A 466 12.85 -10.58 28.79
C LEU A 466 11.43 -10.82 28.27
N THR A 467 10.74 -9.74 27.94
CA THR A 467 9.49 -9.86 27.20
C THR A 467 9.82 -10.23 25.77
N PRO A 468 9.16 -11.23 25.16
CA PRO A 468 9.25 -11.43 23.71
C PRO A 468 8.80 -10.13 23.05
N GLN A 469 9.75 -9.33 22.56
CA GLN A 469 9.41 -8.07 21.89
C GLN A 469 8.69 -8.43 20.62
N LYS A 470 7.37 -8.22 20.61
CA LYS A 470 6.60 -8.32 19.39
C LYS A 470 7.08 -7.19 18.47
N PRO A 471 7.41 -7.47 17.19
CA PRO A 471 7.73 -6.45 16.19
C PRO A 471 6.80 -5.22 16.26
N SER A 472 5.52 -5.47 16.54
CA SER A 472 4.51 -4.43 16.73
C SER A 472 4.81 -3.42 17.84
N GLU A 473 5.30 -3.82 19.00
CA GLU A 473 5.50 -2.91 20.14
C GLU A 473 6.56 -1.84 19.86
N ARG A 474 7.59 -2.17 19.07
CA ARG A 474 8.62 -1.23 18.68
C ARG A 474 8.12 -0.19 17.70
N TYR A 475 7.34 -0.63 16.71
CA TYR A 475 6.69 0.27 15.79
C TYR A 475 5.81 1.28 16.54
N TRP A 476 4.91 0.81 17.40
CA TRP A 476 4.01 1.67 18.18
C TRP A 476 4.77 2.62 19.11
N ARG A 477 5.87 2.16 19.70
CA ARG A 477 6.77 3.01 20.49
C ARG A 477 7.45 4.09 19.65
N PHE A 478 7.89 3.77 18.43
CA PHE A 478 8.52 4.73 17.54
C PHE A 478 7.55 5.86 17.18
N VAL A 479 6.32 5.53 16.79
CA VAL A 479 5.34 6.54 16.41
C VAL A 479 4.76 7.30 17.62
N GLY A 480 4.87 6.73 18.83
CA GLY A 480 4.38 7.34 20.06
C GLY A 480 2.86 7.20 20.24
N ALA A 481 2.24 6.25 19.54
CA ALA A 481 0.81 5.98 19.62
C ALA A 481 0.52 4.91 20.69
N GLN A 482 -0.61 5.04 21.39
CA GLN A 482 -1.10 3.95 22.22
C GLN A 482 -1.50 2.80 21.31
N HIS A 483 -0.96 1.61 21.56
CA HIS A 483 -1.37 0.42 20.83
C HIS A 483 -2.83 0.11 21.17
N ASN A 484 -3.76 0.48 20.30
CA ASN A 484 -5.11 -0.03 20.32
C ASN A 484 -5.03 -1.53 19.99
N GLN A 485 -4.92 -2.38 21.02
CA GLN A 485 -4.97 -3.83 20.91
C GLN A 485 -6.33 -4.35 20.39
N ASN A 486 -7.32 -3.46 20.30
CA ASN A 486 -8.68 -3.80 19.93
C ASN A 486 -8.90 -3.68 18.41
N PHE A 487 -8.09 -4.36 17.58
CA PHE A 487 -8.66 -4.87 16.33
C PHE A 487 -9.57 -6.04 16.74
N SER A 488 -10.73 -5.67 17.28
CA SER A 488 -11.62 -6.56 17.98
C SER A 488 -12.00 -7.73 17.05
N HIS A 489 -11.89 -8.96 17.57
CA HIS A 489 -12.55 -10.13 16.99
C HIS A 489 -14.06 -10.12 17.29
N SER A 490 -14.65 -8.98 17.67
CA SER A 490 -16.09 -8.86 17.81
C SER A 490 -16.75 -9.16 16.48
N ASN A 491 -17.76 -10.01 16.52
CA ASN A 491 -18.66 -10.29 15.39
C ASN A 491 -19.57 -9.09 15.03
N TYR A 492 -19.32 -7.92 15.62
CA TYR A 492 -20.03 -6.68 15.33
C TYR A 492 -18.97 -5.64 15.03
N ARG A 493 -19.02 -5.12 13.81
CA ARG A 493 -18.22 -4.02 13.29
C ARG A 493 -19.18 -3.06 12.62
N ASP A 494 -19.04 -1.78 12.89
CA ASP A 494 -19.94 -0.75 12.40
C ASP A 494 -19.45 -0.21 11.04
N VAL A 495 -20.25 -0.43 9.99
CA VAL A 495 -19.92 -0.02 8.61
C VAL A 495 -19.82 1.50 8.44
N PHE A 496 -20.33 2.29 9.39
CA PHE A 496 -20.25 3.74 9.36
C PHE A 496 -18.98 4.31 9.98
N THR A 497 -18.25 3.52 10.78
CA THR A 497 -17.06 3.98 11.52
C THR A 497 -15.80 3.16 11.23
N GLU A 498 -15.95 1.90 10.81
CA GLU A 498 -14.85 0.97 10.59
C GLU A 498 -14.65 0.64 9.11
N TYR A 499 -13.41 0.36 8.71
CA TYR A 499 -13.07 -0.17 7.38
C TYR A 499 -11.75 -0.97 7.44
N PRO A 500 -11.65 -2.14 6.79
CA PRO A 500 -12.68 -2.85 6.01
C PRO A 500 -13.54 -3.73 6.94
N VAL A 501 -14.78 -4.04 6.56
CA VAL A 501 -15.70 -4.74 7.48
C VAL A 501 -16.52 -5.86 6.81
N PHE A 502 -16.11 -7.13 6.97
CA PHE A 502 -16.99 -8.32 6.83
C PHE A 502 -16.83 -9.15 8.14
N GLU A 503 -17.83 -9.77 8.79
CA GLU A 503 -19.18 -10.19 8.40
C GLU A 503 -20.28 -9.65 9.35
N LYS A 504 -21.47 -9.36 8.80
CA LYS A 504 -22.64 -10.22 9.04
C LYS A 504 -23.41 -10.50 7.76
N ASN A 505 -23.80 -11.77 7.58
CA ASN A 505 -24.68 -12.24 6.51
C ASN A 505 -26.14 -12.16 6.99
N GLY A 506 -26.73 -10.98 6.92
CA GLY A 506 -28.18 -10.84 6.80
C GLY A 506 -28.53 -11.00 5.33
N LEU A 507 -29.24 -12.07 4.96
CA LEU A 507 -29.68 -12.28 3.58
C LEU A 507 -30.65 -11.16 3.19
N LEU A 508 -30.18 -10.15 2.46
CA LEU A 508 -31.08 -9.26 1.75
C LEU A 508 -31.93 -10.13 0.81
N GLN A 509 -33.23 -10.26 1.13
CA GLN A 509 -34.16 -10.96 0.27
C GLN A 509 -34.55 -10.05 -0.88
N TRP A 510 -33.96 -10.32 -2.04
CA TRP A 510 -34.36 -9.67 -3.28
C TRP A 510 -35.80 -10.03 -3.63
N SER A 511 -36.57 -9.03 -4.08
CA SER A 511 -37.90 -9.30 -4.63
C SER A 511 -37.80 -10.26 -5.82
N SER A 512 -38.67 -11.27 -5.84
CA SER A 512 -38.68 -12.31 -6.88
C SER A 512 -39.45 -11.90 -8.15
N ASP A 513 -40.41 -10.98 -8.04
CA ASP A 513 -41.31 -10.54 -9.12
C ASP A 513 -41.00 -9.11 -9.55
N LEU A 514 -40.10 -8.97 -10.54
CA LEU A 514 -39.61 -7.66 -11.02
C LEU A 514 -39.73 -7.50 -12.54
N ASP A 515 -40.18 -8.51 -13.27
CA ASP A 515 -40.15 -8.54 -14.74
C ASP A 515 -40.95 -7.39 -15.37
N ASP A 516 -42.04 -6.95 -14.74
CA ASP A 516 -42.89 -5.87 -15.25
C ASP A 516 -42.67 -4.48 -14.62
N THR A 517 -41.73 -4.33 -13.67
CA THR A 517 -41.52 -3.04 -12.98
C THR A 517 -40.73 -2.06 -13.88
N PRO A 518 -41.27 -0.84 -14.15
CA PRO A 518 -40.55 0.17 -14.92
C PRO A 518 -39.26 0.62 -14.21
N LEU A 519 -38.15 0.66 -14.96
CA LEU A 519 -36.85 1.16 -14.51
C LEU A 519 -36.77 2.68 -14.66
N GLU A 520 -37.54 3.36 -13.83
CA GLU A 520 -37.59 4.82 -13.71
C GLU A 520 -38.04 5.15 -12.29
N ILE A 521 -37.41 6.12 -11.63
CA ILE A 521 -37.84 6.60 -10.31
C ILE A 521 -38.92 7.68 -10.45
N LYS A 522 -39.80 7.81 -9.46
CA LYS A 522 -40.81 8.87 -9.38
C LYS A 522 -40.68 9.64 -8.08
N VAL A 523 -40.24 10.89 -8.15
CA VAL A 523 -40.12 11.77 -6.99
C VAL A 523 -41.12 12.93 -7.09
N ASP A 524 -41.81 13.26 -5.99
CA ASP A 524 -42.80 14.35 -5.91
C ASP A 524 -42.29 15.48 -5.01
N PHE A 525 -41.75 16.54 -5.61
CA PHE A 525 -41.31 17.75 -4.89
C PHE A 525 -42.46 18.64 -4.40
N GLY A 526 -43.72 18.27 -4.68
CA GLY A 526 -44.90 18.91 -4.10
C GLY A 526 -45.08 18.59 -2.62
N ARG A 527 -44.38 17.58 -2.09
CA ARG A 527 -44.40 17.17 -0.68
C ARG A 527 -43.06 17.47 0.02
N PRO A 528 -43.07 17.65 1.35
CA PRO A 528 -41.82 17.73 2.12
C PRO A 528 -41.03 16.43 2.02
N VAL A 529 -39.72 16.52 1.74
CA VAL A 529 -38.81 15.38 1.68
C VAL A 529 -38.52 14.88 3.10
N ASP A 530 -38.58 13.56 3.30
CA ASP A 530 -38.24 12.89 4.55
C ASP A 530 -36.71 12.85 4.73
N MET A 531 -36.16 13.90 5.34
CA MET A 531 -34.71 14.06 5.54
C MET A 531 -34.09 12.96 6.41
N ASP A 532 -34.87 12.29 7.25
CA ASP A 532 -34.38 11.20 8.11
C ASP A 532 -34.13 9.90 7.34
N LYS A 533 -34.70 9.75 6.13
CA LYS A 533 -34.38 8.66 5.20
C LYS A 533 -33.47 9.12 4.07
N PHE A 534 -33.72 10.32 3.54
CA PHE A 534 -33.02 10.83 2.37
C PHE A 534 -31.52 11.02 2.62
N LEU A 535 -31.13 11.63 3.74
CA LEU A 535 -29.72 11.92 4.01
C LEU A 535 -28.87 10.63 4.16
N PRO A 536 -29.28 9.62 4.96
CA PRO A 536 -28.58 8.34 4.98
C PRO A 536 -28.34 7.75 3.59
N LEU A 537 -29.37 7.70 2.74
CA LEU A 537 -29.27 7.17 1.38
C LEU A 537 -28.35 8.00 0.49
N TRP A 538 -28.44 9.33 0.57
CA TRP A 538 -27.62 10.25 -0.22
C TRP A 538 -26.13 10.08 0.03
N PHE A 539 -25.73 9.90 1.28
CA PHE A 539 -24.31 9.69 1.60
C PHE A 539 -23.89 8.25 1.30
N ALA A 540 -24.73 7.25 1.63
CA ALA A 540 -24.39 5.83 1.40
C ALA A 540 -24.21 5.46 -0.08
N GLN A 541 -24.89 6.14 -1.02
CA GLN A 541 -24.73 5.86 -2.46
C GLN A 541 -23.31 6.05 -2.97
N GLN A 542 -22.49 6.88 -2.31
CA GLN A 542 -21.09 7.06 -2.69
C GLN A 542 -20.32 5.75 -2.61
N SER A 543 -20.67 4.86 -1.68
CA SER A 543 -19.99 3.58 -1.49
C SER A 543 -20.18 2.61 -2.66
N LEU A 544 -21.27 2.72 -3.43
CA LEU A 544 -21.79 1.67 -4.32
C LEU A 544 -20.76 1.14 -5.32
N LEU A 545 -19.86 2.02 -5.79
CA LEU A 545 -18.88 1.69 -6.83
C LEU A 545 -17.43 1.73 -6.33
N GLU A 546 -17.15 2.25 -5.12
CA GLU A 546 -15.78 2.54 -4.67
C GLU A 546 -14.91 1.29 -4.58
N SER A 547 -15.49 0.15 -4.20
CA SER A 547 -14.74 -1.10 -3.97
C SER A 547 -14.33 -1.82 -5.26
N PHE A 548 -14.93 -1.49 -6.41
CA PHE A 548 -14.57 -2.09 -7.70
C PHE A 548 -13.13 -1.78 -8.14
N VAL A 549 -12.56 -0.69 -7.63
CA VAL A 549 -11.24 -0.18 -8.05
C VAL A 549 -10.14 -0.43 -7.03
N SER A 550 -10.45 -1.13 -5.93
CA SER A 550 -9.49 -1.35 -4.83
C SER A 550 -8.40 -2.37 -5.13
N VAL A 551 -8.57 -3.21 -6.15
CA VAL A 551 -7.56 -4.19 -6.60
C VAL A 551 -7.16 -3.85 -8.04
N PRO A 552 -5.97 -3.26 -8.27
CA PRO A 552 -5.59 -2.74 -9.59
C PRO A 552 -5.68 -3.75 -10.72
N PHE A 553 -5.24 -4.99 -10.52
CA PHE A 553 -5.32 -5.99 -11.59
C PHE A 553 -6.76 -6.26 -12.07
N ARG A 554 -7.76 -6.12 -11.19
CA ARG A 554 -9.18 -6.29 -11.54
C ARG A 554 -9.73 -5.14 -12.37
N THR A 555 -9.04 -4.00 -12.43
CA THR A 555 -9.44 -2.84 -13.24
C THR A 555 -8.95 -2.92 -14.69
N CYS A 556 -8.19 -3.96 -15.04
CA CYS A 556 -7.70 -4.26 -16.40
C CYS A 556 -8.79 -4.71 -17.39
N ASN A 557 -9.98 -4.11 -17.34
CA ASN A 557 -11.10 -4.33 -18.24
C ASN A 557 -11.97 -3.08 -18.40
N GLU A 558 -12.61 -2.98 -19.56
CA GLU A 558 -13.38 -1.82 -20.02
C GLU A 558 -14.58 -1.47 -19.11
N SER A 559 -15.24 -2.46 -18.51
CA SER A 559 -16.39 -2.23 -17.65
C SER A 559 -15.96 -1.48 -16.37
N ILE A 560 -14.82 -1.85 -15.79
CA ILE A 560 -14.28 -1.15 -14.62
C ILE A 560 -13.65 0.19 -15.01
N SER A 561 -13.04 0.31 -16.20
CA SER A 561 -12.62 1.60 -16.74
C SER A 561 -13.79 2.59 -16.83
N ALA A 562 -14.98 2.14 -17.24
CA ALA A 562 -16.19 2.97 -17.21
C ALA A 562 -16.63 3.33 -15.78
N ILE A 563 -16.51 2.42 -14.81
CA ILE A 563 -16.76 2.71 -13.39
C ILE A 563 -15.79 3.75 -12.85
N ILE A 564 -14.51 3.71 -13.22
CA ILE A 564 -13.52 4.74 -12.84
C ILE A 564 -14.00 6.11 -13.31
N ARG A 565 -14.46 6.24 -14.57
CA ARG A 565 -15.03 7.51 -15.07
C ARG A 565 -16.25 7.97 -14.25
N VAL A 566 -17.11 7.06 -13.83
CA VAL A 566 -18.25 7.38 -12.94
C VAL A 566 -17.75 7.92 -11.60
N LEU A 567 -16.84 7.20 -10.92
CA LEU A 567 -16.26 7.62 -9.64
C LEU A 567 -15.55 8.98 -9.75
N ARG A 568 -14.80 9.20 -10.83
CA ARG A 568 -14.16 10.48 -11.13
C ARG A 568 -15.19 11.61 -11.10
N VAL A 569 -16.32 11.45 -11.79
CA VAL A 569 -17.39 12.47 -11.79
C VAL A 569 -17.97 12.66 -10.39
N GLN A 570 -18.20 11.57 -9.64
CA GLN A 570 -18.78 11.60 -8.30
C GLN A 570 -17.90 12.35 -7.30
N TYR A 571 -16.58 12.23 -7.44
CA TYR A 571 -15.57 12.96 -6.66
C TYR A 571 -15.26 14.36 -7.22
N GLY A 572 -16.05 14.82 -8.19
CA GLY A 572 -15.98 16.17 -8.75
C GLY A 572 -14.84 16.41 -9.75
N PHE A 573 -14.18 15.35 -10.23
CA PHE A 573 -13.11 15.45 -11.21
C PHE A 573 -13.61 15.98 -12.56
N ALA A 574 -12.73 16.66 -13.29
CA ALA A 574 -12.93 17.08 -14.67
C ALA A 574 -13.39 15.95 -15.61
N ALA A 575 -13.91 16.32 -16.77
CA ALA A 575 -13.94 15.39 -17.91
C ALA A 575 -12.51 15.01 -18.29
N GLU A 576 -12.31 13.73 -18.56
CA GLU A 576 -11.06 13.13 -18.99
C GLU A 576 -10.70 13.68 -20.37
N GLU A 577 -9.50 14.20 -20.54
CA GLU A 577 -9.01 14.72 -21.82
C GLU A 577 -8.16 13.67 -22.55
N GLU A 578 -8.26 13.60 -23.88
CA GLU A 578 -7.55 12.59 -24.67
C GLU A 578 -6.04 12.87 -24.81
N ASN A 579 -5.63 14.14 -24.71
CA ASN A 579 -4.33 14.60 -25.21
C ASN A 579 -3.22 14.71 -24.14
N VAL A 580 -3.57 15.04 -22.89
CA VAL A 580 -2.61 15.31 -21.81
C VAL A 580 -3.11 14.66 -20.52
N ALA A 581 -2.18 14.20 -19.67
CA ALA A 581 -2.50 13.66 -18.35
C ALA A 581 -3.21 14.69 -17.46
N GLY A 582 -4.06 14.23 -16.55
CA GLY A 582 -4.98 15.04 -15.75
C GLY A 582 -4.38 15.93 -14.67
N MET A 583 -3.07 16.23 -14.72
CA MET A 583 -2.30 16.92 -13.68
C MET A 583 -2.91 18.28 -13.26
N ASP A 584 -3.60 18.96 -14.19
CA ASP A 584 -4.27 20.24 -13.94
C ASP A 584 -5.39 20.14 -12.90
N GLU A 585 -5.94 18.94 -12.70
CA GLU A 585 -6.94 18.69 -11.66
C GLU A 585 -6.43 19.11 -10.28
N PHE A 586 -5.15 18.89 -10.00
CA PHE A 586 -4.55 19.20 -8.71
C PHE A 586 -4.49 20.71 -8.41
N VAL A 587 -4.63 21.54 -9.45
CA VAL A 587 -4.65 23.01 -9.37
C VAL A 587 -6.10 23.56 -9.35
N ARG A 588 -7.12 22.70 -9.42
CA ARG A 588 -8.52 23.16 -9.40
C ARG A 588 -8.98 23.45 -7.97
N HIS A 589 -9.42 24.69 -7.74
CA HIS A 589 -9.82 25.17 -6.42
C HIS A 589 -11.35 25.17 -6.21
N ASP A 590 -12.14 25.06 -7.29
CA ASP A 590 -13.60 25.10 -7.25
C ASP A 590 -14.20 23.77 -7.69
N VAL A 591 -14.07 22.76 -6.82
CA VAL A 591 -14.58 21.42 -7.06
C VAL A 591 -15.70 21.11 -6.07
N THR A 592 -16.77 20.48 -6.55
CA THR A 592 -17.92 20.08 -5.73
C THR A 592 -18.22 18.62 -6.03
N ASP A 593 -17.98 17.76 -5.04
CA ASP A 593 -18.30 16.33 -5.12
C ASP A 593 -19.73 16.04 -4.61
N LEU A 594 -20.19 14.79 -4.71
CA LEU A 594 -21.52 14.43 -4.22
C LEU A 594 -21.67 14.53 -2.68
N VAL A 595 -20.57 14.44 -1.93
CA VAL A 595 -20.57 14.67 -0.47
C VAL A 595 -20.79 16.15 -0.17
N ASP A 596 -20.12 17.06 -0.88
CA ASP A 596 -20.31 18.50 -0.79
C ASP A 596 -21.75 18.91 -1.11
N ILE A 597 -22.37 18.26 -2.10
CA ILE A 597 -23.79 18.45 -2.42
C ILE A 597 -24.68 17.97 -1.27
N GLY A 598 -24.35 16.84 -0.64
CA GLY A 598 -25.06 16.35 0.54
C GLY A 598 -24.97 17.34 1.71
N LEU A 599 -23.78 17.88 1.97
CA LEU A 599 -23.56 18.90 2.99
C LEU A 599 -24.30 20.20 2.66
N HIS A 600 -24.38 20.58 1.39
CA HIS A 600 -25.18 21.72 0.92
C HIS A 600 -26.67 21.50 1.19
N ILE A 601 -27.21 20.32 0.89
CA ILE A 601 -28.61 19.97 1.17
C ILE A 601 -28.88 20.06 2.68
N MET A 602 -27.99 19.52 3.52
CA MET A 602 -28.11 19.62 4.98
C MET A 602 -28.14 21.08 5.46
N ALA A 603 -27.23 21.92 4.95
CA ALA A 603 -27.19 23.34 5.30
C ALA A 603 -28.48 24.07 4.93
N ARG A 604 -29.05 23.77 3.74
CA ARG A 604 -30.35 24.34 3.31
C ARG A 604 -31.54 23.84 4.12
N ALA A 605 -31.45 22.64 4.66
CA ALA A 605 -32.42 22.09 5.60
C ALA A 605 -32.26 22.62 7.05
N GLY A 606 -31.27 23.49 7.31
CA GLY A 606 -31.01 24.04 8.64
C GLY A 606 -30.36 23.04 9.61
N LEU A 607 -29.73 21.99 9.09
CA LEU A 607 -29.06 20.95 9.88
C LEU A 607 -27.60 21.32 10.14
N SER A 608 -27.04 20.83 11.25
CA SER A 608 -25.62 20.99 11.57
C SER A 608 -24.75 20.24 10.56
N ARG A 609 -23.58 20.81 10.25
CA ARG A 609 -22.58 20.15 9.41
C ARG A 609 -21.98 18.96 10.16
N PRO A 610 -22.05 17.73 9.63
CA PRO A 610 -21.39 16.57 10.19
C PRO A 610 -19.90 16.52 9.80
N ASP A 611 -19.10 15.86 10.61
CA ASP A 611 -17.67 15.61 10.37
C ASP A 611 -17.39 14.21 9.82
N SER A 612 -18.39 13.31 9.84
CA SER A 612 -18.26 11.92 9.41
C SER A 612 -19.58 11.33 8.93
N LEU A 613 -19.49 10.19 8.24
CA LEU A 613 -20.65 9.41 7.85
C LEU A 613 -21.50 8.97 9.05
N ALA A 614 -20.85 8.52 10.13
CA ALA A 614 -21.56 8.13 11.36
C ALA A 614 -22.45 9.25 11.93
N GLN A 615 -21.97 10.50 11.91
CA GLN A 615 -22.77 11.65 12.35
C GLN A 615 -23.92 11.98 11.39
N VAL A 616 -23.81 11.65 10.10
CA VAL A 616 -24.95 11.73 9.17
C VAL A 616 -26.05 10.76 9.59
N MET A 617 -25.67 9.55 10.02
CA MET A 617 -26.60 8.46 10.38
C MET A 617 -27.21 8.62 11.77
N GLU A 618 -26.55 9.35 12.68
CA GLU A 618 -26.95 9.46 14.09
C GLU A 618 -28.40 9.95 14.25
N GLY A 619 -29.22 9.14 14.92
CA GLY A 619 -30.63 9.47 15.19
C GLY A 619 -31.57 9.39 13.98
N ARG A 620 -31.11 8.86 12.83
CA ARG A 620 -31.88 8.74 11.59
C ARG A 620 -32.26 7.29 11.24
N ASN A 621 -33.13 7.13 10.25
CA ASN A 621 -33.49 5.82 9.71
C ASN A 621 -32.45 5.39 8.65
N ALA A 622 -31.42 4.68 9.10
CA ALA A 622 -30.26 4.33 8.29
C ALA A 622 -30.22 2.87 7.81
N ASP A 623 -31.24 2.04 8.09
CA ASP A 623 -31.22 0.59 7.77
C ASP A 623 -30.94 0.29 6.29
N GLN A 624 -31.53 1.08 5.39
CA GLN A 624 -31.29 0.95 3.95
C GLN A 624 -29.89 1.44 3.56
N ALA A 625 -29.41 2.51 4.19
CA ALA A 625 -28.06 3.02 3.97
C ALA A 625 -26.99 2.03 4.44
N GLU A 626 -27.20 1.39 5.60
CA GLU A 626 -26.38 0.30 6.12
C GLU A 626 -26.32 -0.85 5.10
N THR A 627 -27.48 -1.29 4.62
CA THR A 627 -27.58 -2.35 3.59
C THR A 627 -26.78 -2.00 2.33
N MET A 628 -26.87 -0.75 1.83
CA MET A 628 -26.12 -0.33 0.65
C MET A 628 -24.59 -0.41 0.85
N ILE A 629 -24.11 0.02 2.02
CA ILE A 629 -22.68 -0.02 2.36
C ILE A 629 -22.22 -1.48 2.56
N GLU A 630 -23.05 -2.32 3.18
CA GLU A 630 -22.78 -3.75 3.32
C GLU A 630 -22.64 -4.49 1.99
N LEU A 631 -23.50 -4.17 1.02
CA LEU A 631 -23.44 -4.75 -0.32
C LEU A 631 -22.25 -4.22 -1.13
N SER A 632 -21.97 -2.91 -1.07
CA SER A 632 -20.90 -2.26 -1.85
C SER A 632 -19.50 -2.72 -1.48
N MET A 633 -19.42 -3.30 -0.30
CA MET A 633 -18.28 -3.97 0.26
C MET A 633 -17.96 -5.33 -0.40
N ARG A 634 -18.93 -5.94 -1.12
CA ARG A 634 -18.76 -7.18 -1.90
C ARG A 634 -19.04 -6.96 -3.40
N PRO A 635 -18.21 -6.15 -4.09
CA PRO A 635 -18.45 -5.80 -5.49
C PRO A 635 -18.44 -6.98 -6.45
N LEU A 636 -17.76 -8.10 -6.16
CA LEU A 636 -17.77 -9.29 -7.01
C LEU A 636 -19.07 -10.07 -6.85
N GLU A 637 -19.55 -10.26 -5.62
CA GLU A 637 -20.82 -10.94 -5.35
C GLU A 637 -22.04 -10.14 -5.83
N HIS A 638 -22.01 -8.80 -5.69
CA HIS A 638 -23.17 -7.93 -5.93
C HIS A 638 -23.03 -7.00 -7.13
N ALA A 639 -22.08 -7.27 -8.03
CA ALA A 639 -21.67 -6.37 -9.12
C ALA A 639 -22.85 -5.70 -9.84
N GLN A 640 -23.76 -6.50 -10.39
CA GLN A 640 -24.88 -6.01 -11.20
C GLN A 640 -25.93 -5.28 -10.37
N ALA A 641 -26.20 -5.76 -9.15
CA ALA A 641 -27.14 -5.09 -8.25
C ALA A 641 -26.63 -3.71 -7.83
N LEU A 642 -25.33 -3.56 -7.54
CA LEU A 642 -24.71 -2.27 -7.24
C LEU A 642 -24.82 -1.30 -8.42
N LEU A 643 -24.53 -1.75 -9.64
CA LEU A 643 -24.73 -0.96 -10.86
C LEU A 643 -26.19 -0.54 -11.04
N GLY A 644 -27.15 -1.43 -10.72
CA GLY A 644 -28.58 -1.13 -10.73
C GLY A 644 -28.97 -0.06 -9.72
N MET A 645 -28.44 -0.15 -8.49
CA MET A 645 -28.65 0.88 -7.47
C MET A 645 -28.07 2.23 -7.93
N SER A 646 -26.85 2.24 -8.46
CA SER A 646 -26.23 3.46 -9.01
C SER A 646 -27.08 4.09 -10.12
N ALA A 647 -27.66 3.30 -11.01
CA ALA A 647 -28.58 3.81 -12.04
C ALA A 647 -29.80 4.54 -11.44
N ALA A 648 -30.40 4.01 -10.37
CA ALA A 648 -31.52 4.65 -9.70
C ALA A 648 -31.12 5.99 -9.04
N PHE A 649 -29.93 6.05 -8.44
CA PHE A 649 -29.39 7.30 -7.88
C PHE A 649 -29.03 8.33 -8.96
N ILE A 650 -28.55 7.91 -10.13
CA ILE A 650 -28.33 8.81 -11.27
C ILE A 650 -29.65 9.44 -11.75
N ASP A 651 -30.74 8.67 -11.76
CA ASP A 651 -32.06 9.23 -12.05
C ASP A 651 -32.50 10.25 -10.98
N LEU A 652 -32.16 10.01 -9.70
CA LEU A 652 -32.39 10.94 -8.60
C LEU A 652 -31.58 12.22 -8.78
N HIS A 653 -30.29 12.11 -9.12
CA HIS A 653 -29.43 13.26 -9.42
C HIS A 653 -30.04 14.13 -10.52
N HIS A 654 -30.50 13.50 -11.60
CA HIS A 654 -31.16 14.20 -12.70
C HIS A 654 -32.47 14.87 -12.27
N ALA A 655 -33.31 14.19 -11.47
CA ALA A 655 -34.58 14.71 -11.00
C ALA A 655 -34.39 15.93 -10.06
N LEU A 656 -33.50 15.80 -9.05
CA LEU A 656 -33.17 16.89 -8.13
C LEU A 656 -32.61 18.12 -8.87
N ALA A 657 -31.82 17.90 -9.91
CA ALA A 657 -31.20 18.97 -10.67
C ALA A 657 -32.13 19.64 -11.69
N SER A 658 -33.18 18.95 -12.16
CA SER A 658 -34.01 19.40 -13.29
C SER A 658 -35.40 19.86 -12.91
N ASP A 659 -35.94 19.44 -11.76
CA ASP A 659 -37.29 19.85 -11.33
C ASP A 659 -37.27 21.28 -10.73
N PRO A 660 -38.03 22.23 -11.30
CA PRO A 660 -38.08 23.61 -10.80
C PRO A 660 -38.70 23.74 -9.40
N ASN A 661 -39.42 22.72 -8.91
CA ASN A 661 -39.98 22.69 -7.56
C ASN A 661 -38.98 22.17 -6.53
N CYS A 662 -37.85 21.60 -6.94
CA CYS A 662 -36.80 21.17 -6.02
C CYS A 662 -36.15 22.39 -5.35
N LYS A 663 -36.33 22.51 -4.03
CA LYS A 663 -35.74 23.60 -3.22
C LYS A 663 -34.48 23.17 -2.46
N LEU A 664 -34.06 21.92 -2.62
CA LEU A 664 -32.92 21.33 -1.92
C LEU A 664 -31.57 21.85 -2.43
N LEU A 665 -31.53 22.41 -3.64
CA LEU A 665 -30.32 22.89 -4.30
C LEU A 665 -30.48 24.37 -4.70
N ASP A 666 -29.38 25.09 -4.83
CA ASP A 666 -29.35 26.37 -5.54
C ASP A 666 -29.00 26.20 -7.04
N ASP A 667 -29.09 27.28 -7.81
CA ASP A 667 -28.84 27.26 -9.27
C ASP A 667 -27.43 26.82 -9.66
N ARG A 668 -26.44 27.03 -8.78
CA ARG A 668 -25.06 26.63 -9.04
C ARG A 668 -24.93 25.13 -8.84
N VAL A 669 -25.37 24.62 -7.69
CA VAL A 669 -25.31 23.20 -7.34
C VAL A 669 -26.18 22.36 -8.27
N SER A 670 -27.36 22.86 -8.65
CA SER A 670 -28.23 22.21 -9.65
C SER A 670 -27.51 22.00 -10.99
N ARG A 671 -26.78 23.00 -11.51
CA ARG A 671 -26.02 22.85 -12.76
C ARG A 671 -24.88 21.85 -12.67
N ILE A 672 -24.18 21.82 -11.54
CA ILE A 672 -23.11 20.85 -11.26
C ILE A 672 -23.72 19.44 -11.26
N LEU A 673 -24.75 19.21 -10.43
CA LEU A 673 -25.40 17.90 -10.32
C LEU A 673 -26.00 17.42 -11.65
N LYS A 674 -26.55 18.33 -12.46
CA LYS A 674 -27.04 17.99 -13.79
C LYS A 674 -25.93 17.46 -14.70
N THR A 675 -24.76 18.11 -14.66
CA THR A 675 -23.59 17.70 -15.44
C THR A 675 -23.05 16.36 -14.93
N THR A 676 -23.02 16.19 -13.59
CA THR A 676 -22.67 14.93 -12.93
C THR A 676 -23.57 13.79 -13.41
N ALA A 677 -24.89 13.93 -13.29
CA ALA A 677 -25.86 12.93 -13.71
C ALA A 677 -25.73 12.53 -15.19
N MET A 678 -25.44 13.51 -16.07
CA MET A 678 -25.22 13.23 -17.49
C MET A 678 -23.97 12.37 -17.74
N ARG A 679 -22.85 12.68 -17.07
CA ARG A 679 -21.60 11.93 -17.22
C ARG A 679 -21.66 10.56 -16.55
N GLU A 680 -22.28 10.46 -15.37
CA GLU A 680 -22.52 9.18 -14.70
C GLU A 680 -23.35 8.24 -15.58
N ARG A 681 -24.43 8.76 -16.19
CA ARG A 681 -25.28 7.98 -17.11
C ARG A 681 -24.51 7.49 -18.33
N LEU A 682 -23.60 8.29 -18.86
CA LEU A 682 -22.72 7.90 -19.96
C LEU A 682 -21.81 6.73 -19.55
N GLY A 683 -21.07 6.87 -18.46
CA GLY A 683 -20.18 5.81 -17.96
C GLY A 683 -20.92 4.52 -17.61
N LEU A 684 -22.07 4.62 -16.95
CA LEU A 684 -22.84 3.43 -16.57
C LEU A 684 -23.45 2.71 -17.78
N ARG A 685 -23.83 3.45 -18.83
CA ARG A 685 -24.29 2.85 -20.09
C ARG A 685 -23.17 2.03 -20.74
N ASP A 686 -21.96 2.58 -20.83
CA ASP A 686 -20.80 1.89 -21.41
C ASP A 686 -20.48 0.60 -20.64
N CYS A 687 -20.63 0.62 -19.31
CA CYS A 687 -20.48 -0.56 -18.45
C CYS A 687 -21.54 -1.64 -18.77
N ARG A 688 -22.80 -1.23 -18.97
CA ARG A 688 -23.96 -2.12 -19.13
C ARG A 688 -24.12 -2.70 -20.54
N GLU A 689 -23.66 -2.01 -21.58
CA GLU A 689 -23.85 -2.43 -22.99
C GLU A 689 -23.43 -3.89 -23.23
N ARG A 690 -22.39 -4.38 -22.55
CA ARG A 690 -21.89 -5.75 -22.68
C ARG A 690 -22.66 -6.77 -21.83
N ASP A 691 -23.08 -6.38 -20.63
CA ASP A 691 -23.70 -7.28 -19.66
C ASP A 691 -25.22 -7.43 -19.84
N SER A 692 -25.88 -6.46 -20.49
CA SER A 692 -27.34 -6.47 -20.73
C SER A 692 -27.85 -7.65 -21.59
N GLN A 693 -26.95 -8.35 -22.28
CA GLN A 693 -27.28 -9.52 -23.08
C GLN A 693 -27.32 -10.82 -22.26
N ASP A 694 -26.77 -10.82 -21.04
CA ASP A 694 -26.81 -11.93 -20.10
C ASP A 694 -28.06 -11.82 -19.22
N PRO A 695 -29.05 -12.74 -19.35
CA PRO A 695 -30.31 -12.65 -18.61
C PRO A 695 -30.14 -12.71 -17.09
N VAL A 696 -29.08 -13.37 -16.59
CA VAL A 696 -28.82 -13.45 -15.15
C VAL A 696 -28.33 -12.10 -14.65
N LYS A 697 -27.36 -11.51 -15.35
CA LYS A 697 -26.81 -10.19 -15.00
C LYS A 697 -27.85 -9.08 -15.10
N ASP A 698 -28.66 -9.06 -16.15
CA ASP A 698 -29.73 -8.06 -16.29
C ASP A 698 -30.79 -8.21 -15.19
N LYS A 699 -31.15 -9.44 -14.81
CA LYS A 699 -32.05 -9.67 -13.67
C LYS A 699 -31.49 -9.11 -12.37
N ASP A 700 -30.20 -9.32 -12.08
CA ASP A 700 -29.56 -8.81 -10.86
C ASP A 700 -29.42 -7.28 -10.88
N PHE A 701 -29.16 -6.68 -12.04
CA PHE A 701 -29.23 -5.23 -12.23
C PHE A 701 -30.63 -4.68 -11.90
N ARG A 702 -31.68 -5.31 -12.43
CA ARG A 702 -33.07 -4.89 -12.19
C ARG A 702 -33.46 -5.01 -10.71
N LYS A 703 -32.98 -6.05 -10.01
CA LYS A 703 -33.15 -6.17 -8.55
C LYS A 703 -32.55 -5.00 -7.79
N GLY A 704 -31.30 -4.65 -8.09
CA GLY A 704 -30.62 -3.50 -7.49
C GLY A 704 -31.35 -2.18 -7.77
N PHE A 705 -31.72 -1.95 -9.03
CA PHE A 705 -32.45 -0.75 -9.43
C PHE A 705 -33.77 -0.61 -8.68
N VAL A 706 -34.61 -1.67 -8.67
CA VAL A 706 -35.93 -1.59 -8.02
C VAL A 706 -35.80 -1.45 -6.52
N TRP A 707 -34.81 -2.09 -5.90
CA TRP A 707 -34.55 -1.90 -4.47
C TRP A 707 -34.21 -0.44 -4.14
N ALA A 708 -33.27 0.17 -4.87
CA ALA A 708 -32.89 1.57 -4.65
C ALA A 708 -34.03 2.53 -5.01
N LYS A 709 -34.78 2.24 -6.08
CA LYS A 709 -36.00 2.99 -6.44
C LYS A 709 -36.98 3.06 -5.28
N LEU A 710 -37.33 1.92 -4.67
CA LEU A 710 -38.28 1.91 -3.55
C LEU A 710 -37.76 2.67 -2.33
N ALA A 711 -36.46 2.61 -2.06
CA ALA A 711 -35.82 3.40 -1.00
C ALA A 711 -35.89 4.91 -1.28
N ILE A 712 -35.55 5.32 -2.51
CA ILE A 712 -35.58 6.71 -2.96
C ILE A 712 -37.01 7.25 -2.95
N GLU A 713 -37.97 6.56 -3.58
CA GLU A 713 -39.38 6.97 -3.63
C GLU A 713 -40.00 7.03 -2.22
N GLY A 714 -39.52 6.23 -1.26
CA GLY A 714 -39.94 6.31 0.14
C GLY A 714 -39.54 7.60 0.87
N CYS A 715 -38.73 8.46 0.25
CA CYS A 715 -38.29 9.76 0.79
C CYS A 715 -39.11 10.95 0.28
N PHE A 716 -39.85 10.82 -0.83
CA PHE A 716 -40.60 11.89 -1.50
C PHE A 716 -42.10 11.57 -1.52
#